data_AF-A0A8R2QZU1-F1
#
_entry.id   AF-A0A8R2QZU1-F1
#
_cell.length_a   1.000
_cell.length_b   1.000
_cell.length_c   1.000
_cell.angle_alpha   90.00
_cell.angle_beta   90.00
_cell.angle_gamma   90.00
#
_symmetry.space_group_name_H-M   'P 1'
#
loop_
_entity.id
_entity.type
_entity.pdbx_description
1 polymer ?
#
loop_
_entity_poly.entity_id
_entity_poly.type
_entity_poly.pdbx_seq_one_letter_code
_entity_poly.pdbx_strand_id
1 'polypeptide(L)'
;MSQKISSDYEFWTRRVSIAFDGTLSICNPCWLRFYRAVQVRPVDDPLPQQVQEPLPQQVQEEEVQEIVVDVQQQQDIGLMTIPGYLRVSNTARRCVFQNCRNVPANAVPKYVRLHFFRINKLFIPKLARVCQPHMINNEWEDLLNEQIPLHENFNSAHVLDIIELYEWRLERGTQLDFENVEEIDDNELHFYTGMDKIQFNNILNQTSSLRDRTNSSATVLGLYLVKIRTGEPDERIASMFNMSRRTLERKLKIARECLSEEFVPRHLGLDHMTREDVVARNLTIPSHIFGGNQNEPAAILVCDGTYIYVQKSSNFLFQRRTYSLHKFRNLIKPFLIVCTDGYIVDVLGPYPAITTDAEIMRHMMEEEVWYWFLNANDIFILDRGFRDSIPAIEEHGYDAHMPPTRTRGEQLSTVDANKSRLITMCRWVVETINGRFKKDFKIFRHVYFNVALTNMMTDFKITAALINATYQPYRDNAHAAEFINIINENINRENELADYVIRNNLNRQRVAFTPIEANNPELRDFPQLTYDELFLFTLGIYHLKLAKSYCHEHMRPNGVYIMELYHRRELVENKILIRGRIQSRHIRAKRYYTYILINPALQGRQSLEGYYCSCIHGRRTVGSCAHIASVVYFLSWAIYQEEFHAPAAFLDETLVDLDAAE
;
A
#
# COMPACT_ATOMS: atom_id res chain seq x y z
N MET A 1 -37.76 -41.93 12.37
CA MET A 1 -37.31 -42.73 11.21
C MET A 1 -35.95 -42.18 10.81
N SER A 2 -34.82 -42.76 11.22
CA SER A 2 -34.16 -43.93 10.56
C SER A 2 -34.07 -43.67 9.05
N GLN A 3 -32.92 -43.36 8.44
CA GLN A 3 -31.77 -44.26 8.24
C GLN A 3 -30.55 -43.52 7.64
N LYS A 4 -29.36 -44.06 7.90
CA LYS A 4 -27.99 -43.70 7.44
C LYS A 4 -27.77 -43.89 5.93
N ILE A 5 -26.87 -43.09 5.31
CA ILE A 5 -25.72 -43.45 4.41
C ILE A 5 -24.75 -42.24 4.46
N SER A 6 -23.62 -42.28 5.19
CA SER A 6 -22.24 -42.61 4.79
C SER A 6 -21.58 -41.76 3.68
N SER A 7 -20.42 -41.16 4.06
CA SER A 7 -19.14 -41.09 3.31
C SER A 7 -19.15 -40.37 1.94
N ASP A 8 -18.36 -39.34 1.65
CA ASP A 8 -16.93 -39.13 1.88
C ASP A 8 -16.58 -37.63 1.83
N TYR A 9 -15.78 -37.15 2.79
CA TYR A 9 -15.14 -35.83 2.76
C TYR A 9 -13.68 -36.01 2.35
N GLU A 10 -13.39 -35.95 1.05
CA GLU A 10 -12.07 -35.64 0.53
C GLU A 10 -12.11 -34.24 -0.09
N PHE A 11 -11.79 -33.20 0.69
CA PHE A 11 -11.44 -31.89 0.13
C PHE A 11 -9.92 -31.76 0.04
N TRP A 12 -9.42 -32.13 -1.14
CA TRP A 12 -8.04 -31.93 -1.56
C TRP A 12 -7.67 -30.45 -1.56
N THR A 13 -6.47 -30.17 -1.06
CA THR A 13 -5.72 -28.93 -1.30
C THR A 13 -5.53 -28.68 -2.80
N ARG A 14 -6.44 -27.95 -3.42
CA ARG A 14 -6.25 -27.48 -4.80
C ARG A 14 -5.53 -26.14 -4.79
N ARG A 15 -4.27 -26.16 -5.24
CA ARG A 15 -3.65 -24.98 -5.86
C ARG A 15 -4.53 -24.61 -7.06
N VAL A 16 -5.29 -23.51 -6.99
CA VAL A 16 -6.00 -23.00 -8.16
C VAL A 16 -5.01 -22.18 -9.00
N SER A 17 -4.20 -22.88 -9.80
CA SER A 17 -3.75 -22.32 -11.07
C SER A 17 -4.97 -22.30 -11.99
N ILE A 18 -5.38 -21.13 -12.46
CA ILE A 18 -6.46 -21.03 -13.45
C ILE A 18 -5.95 -21.69 -14.74
N ALA A 19 -6.44 -22.91 -15.02
CA ALA A 19 -6.25 -23.56 -16.30
C ALA A 19 -7.31 -22.99 -17.27
N PHE A 20 -6.83 -22.44 -18.39
CA PHE A 20 -7.66 -21.88 -19.45
C PHE A 20 -8.47 -23.01 -20.13
N ASP A 21 -9.80 -22.97 -20.01
CA ASP A 21 -10.71 -24.06 -20.42
C ASP A 21 -11.19 -23.99 -21.89
N GLY A 22 -10.63 -23.08 -22.68
CA GLY A 22 -10.86 -23.09 -24.14
C GLY A 22 -12.29 -22.76 -24.58
N THR A 23 -13.14 -22.19 -23.72
CA THR A 23 -14.43 -21.62 -24.15
C THR A 23 -14.45 -20.09 -24.16
N LEU A 24 -13.36 -19.46 -23.71
CA LEU A 24 -13.05 -18.05 -23.89
C LEU A 24 -11.61 -17.94 -24.46
N SER A 25 -11.34 -16.95 -25.30
CA SER A 25 -10.24 -16.92 -26.28
C SER A 25 -8.82 -17.25 -25.76
N ILE A 26 -8.38 -18.49 -26.09
CA ILE A 26 -7.04 -19.13 -26.24
C ILE A 26 -6.30 -19.70 -24.99
N CYS A 27 -5.97 -21.01 -25.03
CA CYS A 27 -5.36 -21.80 -23.95
C CYS A 27 -3.82 -22.03 -24.00
N ASN A 28 -3.25 -22.35 -22.82
CA ASN A 28 -1.80 -22.46 -22.53
C ASN A 28 -0.99 -23.47 -23.41
N PRO A 29 -1.49 -24.67 -23.78
CA PRO A 29 -0.75 -25.61 -24.64
C PRO A 29 -0.53 -25.11 -26.08
N CYS A 30 -1.46 -24.32 -26.62
CA CYS A 30 -1.36 -23.72 -27.95
C CYS A 30 -0.36 -22.55 -27.96
N TRP A 31 -0.30 -21.81 -26.85
CA TRP A 31 0.74 -20.79 -26.63
C TRP A 31 2.13 -21.41 -26.51
N LEU A 32 2.30 -22.52 -25.79
CA LEU A 32 3.57 -23.28 -25.73
C LEU A 32 4.00 -23.84 -27.09
N ARG A 33 3.04 -24.21 -27.97
CA ARG A 33 3.34 -24.62 -29.36
C ARG A 33 3.77 -23.44 -30.23
N PHE A 34 3.16 -22.27 -30.07
CA PHE A 34 3.56 -21.04 -30.77
C PHE A 34 4.94 -20.53 -30.31
N TYR A 35 5.22 -20.54 -29.00
CA TYR A 35 6.51 -20.12 -28.44
C TYR A 35 7.67 -21.01 -28.93
N ARG A 36 7.42 -22.32 -29.05
CA ARG A 36 8.38 -23.28 -29.65
C ARG A 36 8.54 -23.12 -31.17
N ALA A 37 7.52 -22.64 -31.87
CA ALA A 37 7.59 -22.40 -33.32
C ALA A 37 8.36 -21.12 -33.69
N VAL A 38 8.46 -20.15 -32.77
CA VAL A 38 9.13 -18.86 -33.01
C VAL A 38 10.65 -18.91 -32.74
N GLN A 39 11.15 -19.91 -31.99
CA GLN A 39 12.59 -20.04 -31.65
C GLN A 39 13.43 -20.90 -32.61
N VAL A 40 12.88 -21.43 -33.71
CA VAL A 40 13.65 -22.29 -34.64
C VAL A 40 13.96 -21.57 -35.96
N ARG A 41 15.07 -20.81 -35.96
CA ARG A 41 16.05 -20.78 -37.07
C ARG A 41 17.43 -20.58 -36.44
N PRO A 42 18.41 -21.46 -36.73
CA PRO A 42 19.27 -21.19 -37.89
C PRO A 42 19.68 -22.42 -38.72
N VAL A 43 19.84 -22.15 -40.03
CA VAL A 43 20.82 -22.63 -41.05
C VAL A 43 21.35 -24.07 -40.94
N ASP A 44 20.97 -24.89 -41.93
CA ASP A 44 21.53 -26.20 -42.26
C ASP A 44 22.88 -26.08 -43.01
N ASP A 45 23.84 -26.97 -42.70
CA ASP A 45 24.67 -27.66 -43.69
C ASP A 45 25.21 -29.00 -43.10
N PRO A 46 25.47 -30.05 -43.91
CA PRO A 46 25.29 -31.45 -43.50
C PRO A 46 26.55 -32.34 -43.52
N LEU A 47 26.39 -33.58 -43.01
CA LEU A 47 27.09 -34.88 -43.28
C LEU A 47 27.70 -35.55 -42.02
N PRO A 48 27.93 -36.89 -42.01
CA PRO A 48 27.03 -38.00 -42.31
C PRO A 48 27.05 -39.15 -41.24
N GLN A 49 26.04 -40.01 -41.28
CA GLN A 49 25.97 -41.33 -40.60
C GLN A 49 27.06 -42.28 -41.13
N GLN A 50 27.61 -43.30 -40.45
CA GLN A 50 27.06 -44.35 -39.58
C GLN A 50 28.25 -45.25 -39.12
N VAL A 51 28.12 -46.06 -38.06
CA VAL A 51 28.43 -47.53 -37.97
C VAL A 51 28.20 -48.04 -36.53
N GLN A 52 27.62 -49.24 -36.41
CA GLN A 52 27.11 -49.93 -35.20
C GLN A 52 28.17 -50.81 -34.49
N GLU A 53 28.07 -50.86 -33.14
CA GLU A 53 28.19 -51.96 -32.13
C GLU A 53 29.12 -53.19 -32.32
N PRO A 54 29.65 -53.85 -31.24
CA PRO A 54 28.89 -54.33 -30.05
C PRO A 54 29.60 -54.39 -28.66
N LEU A 55 28.82 -54.65 -27.60
CA LEU A 55 29.23 -55.02 -26.22
C LEU A 55 29.96 -56.40 -26.15
N PRO A 56 30.82 -56.66 -25.12
CA PRO A 56 30.38 -57.54 -24.02
C PRO A 56 31.00 -57.35 -22.60
N GLN A 57 30.14 -57.59 -21.60
CA GLN A 57 30.28 -58.44 -20.38
C GLN A 57 31.26 -58.12 -19.20
N GLN A 58 30.61 -57.70 -18.09
CA GLN A 58 30.65 -58.22 -16.69
C GLN A 58 31.90 -58.95 -16.15
N VAL A 59 32.40 -58.49 -14.98
CA VAL A 59 32.65 -59.31 -13.77
C VAL A 59 32.47 -58.43 -12.51
N GLN A 60 31.86 -59.02 -11.49
CA GLN A 60 31.46 -58.50 -10.17
C GLN A 60 32.60 -58.53 -9.14
N GLU A 61 32.50 -57.73 -8.07
CA GLU A 61 33.00 -57.98 -6.70
C GLU A 61 32.31 -56.94 -5.79
N GLU A 62 31.13 -57.26 -5.26
CA GLU A 62 30.82 -57.83 -3.93
C GLU A 62 30.72 -56.79 -2.80
N GLU A 63 29.51 -56.75 -2.24
CA GLU A 63 29.01 -55.83 -1.22
C GLU A 63 29.58 -56.13 0.17
N VAL A 64 29.86 -55.07 0.94
CA VAL A 64 29.85 -55.12 2.40
C VAL A 64 28.73 -54.22 2.89
N GLN A 65 27.72 -54.85 3.48
CA GLN A 65 26.51 -54.26 4.02
C GLN A 65 26.80 -53.48 5.31
N GLU A 66 26.52 -52.17 5.33
CA GLU A 66 26.22 -51.43 6.56
C GLU A 66 24.72 -51.08 6.59
N ILE A 67 24.00 -51.95 7.29
CA ILE A 67 22.77 -51.76 8.07
C ILE A 67 22.05 -50.42 7.81
N VAL A 68 21.08 -50.47 6.89
CA VAL A 68 19.96 -49.53 6.83
C VAL A 68 19.14 -49.73 8.10
N VAL A 69 19.36 -48.88 9.12
CA VAL A 69 18.37 -48.73 10.17
C VAL A 69 17.19 -47.99 9.56
N ASP A 70 16.22 -48.79 9.17
CA ASP A 70 14.88 -48.37 8.82
C ASP A 70 14.29 -47.58 10.00
N VAL A 71 14.25 -46.26 9.85
CA VAL A 71 13.31 -45.42 10.60
C VAL A 71 12.29 -44.86 9.61
N GLN A 72 11.62 -45.76 8.90
CA GLN A 72 10.16 -45.67 8.80
C GLN A 72 9.55 -45.75 10.21
N GLN A 73 9.67 -44.65 10.94
CA GLN A 73 8.62 -44.21 11.83
C GLN A 73 8.13 -42.87 11.30
N GLN A 74 7.39 -42.91 10.19
CA GLN A 74 6.18 -42.10 10.14
C GLN A 74 5.32 -42.60 11.30
N GLN A 75 5.58 -42.07 12.51
CA GLN A 75 4.53 -41.98 13.50
C GLN A 75 3.35 -41.36 12.75
N ASP A 76 2.22 -42.04 12.80
CA ASP A 76 0.93 -41.50 12.44
C ASP A 76 0.84 -40.13 13.14
N ILE A 77 1.18 -39.05 12.43
CA ILE A 77 1.29 -37.73 13.04
C ILE A 77 -0.16 -37.33 13.22
N GLY A 78 -0.72 -37.69 14.39
CA GLY A 78 -2.09 -37.37 14.75
C GLY A 78 -2.32 -35.88 14.51
N LEU A 79 -2.98 -35.58 13.39
CA LEU A 79 -3.36 -34.23 13.06
C LEU A 79 -4.57 -33.91 13.93
N MET A 80 -4.38 -32.97 14.85
CA MET A 80 -5.43 -32.46 15.72
C MET A 80 -5.82 -31.07 15.28
N THR A 81 -7.08 -30.71 15.45
CA THR A 81 -7.50 -29.31 15.37
C THR A 81 -7.43 -28.69 16.75
N ILE A 82 -6.96 -27.44 16.84
CA ILE A 82 -7.02 -26.65 18.07
C ILE A 82 -8.10 -25.58 17.84
N PRO A 83 -9.30 -25.73 18.43
CA PRO A 83 -10.41 -24.81 18.17
C PRO A 83 -10.03 -23.35 18.40
N GLY A 84 -10.29 -22.51 17.39
CA GLY A 84 -10.01 -21.08 17.43
C GLY A 84 -8.54 -20.69 17.22
N TYR A 85 -7.65 -21.65 16.92
CA TYR A 85 -6.25 -21.38 16.57
C TYR A 85 -5.95 -21.79 15.13
N LEU A 86 -5.15 -20.97 14.46
CA LEU A 86 -4.64 -21.21 13.12
C LEU A 86 -3.11 -21.27 13.15
N ARG A 87 -2.49 -21.87 12.14
CA ARG A 87 -1.03 -21.82 11.95
C ARG A 87 -0.63 -21.41 10.55
N VAL A 88 0.53 -20.76 10.43
CA VAL A 88 1.18 -20.58 9.13
C VAL A 88 1.86 -21.87 8.65
N SER A 89 2.28 -21.88 7.39
CA SER A 89 3.05 -22.99 6.83
C SER A 89 4.42 -23.11 7.49
N ASN A 90 4.83 -24.34 7.84
CA ASN A 90 6.15 -24.60 8.38
C ASN A 90 7.19 -24.65 7.24
N THR A 91 7.89 -23.54 6.97
CA THR A 91 8.82 -23.46 5.84
C THR A 91 10.15 -22.84 6.21
N ALA A 92 11.24 -23.58 5.94
CA ALA A 92 12.61 -23.13 6.13
C ALA A 92 13.22 -22.49 4.87
N ARG A 93 12.56 -22.63 3.70
CA ARG A 93 13.13 -22.26 2.38
C ARG A 93 12.66 -20.92 1.83
N ARG A 94 11.55 -20.39 2.34
CA ARG A 94 10.97 -19.11 1.89
C ARG A 94 10.57 -18.27 3.09
N CYS A 95 10.42 -16.97 2.86
CA CYS A 95 9.85 -16.06 3.84
C CYS A 95 8.42 -16.52 4.22
N VAL A 96 8.04 -16.33 5.49
CA VAL A 96 6.71 -16.63 6.02
C VAL A 96 5.62 -15.78 5.34
N PHE A 97 5.98 -14.62 4.83
CA PHE A 97 5.11 -13.77 4.01
C PHE A 97 4.99 -14.33 2.60
N GLN A 98 3.74 -14.53 2.15
CA GLN A 98 3.43 -14.99 0.81
C GLN A 98 3.97 -14.02 -0.26
N ASN A 99 4.43 -14.55 -1.39
CA ASN A 99 4.94 -13.79 -2.55
C ASN A 99 6.20 -12.96 -2.29
N CYS A 100 6.83 -13.09 -1.12
CA CYS A 100 8.12 -12.50 -0.86
C CYS A 100 9.19 -13.24 -1.70
N ARG A 101 9.87 -12.50 -2.58
CA ARG A 101 11.01 -13.00 -3.37
C ARG A 101 12.36 -12.80 -2.67
N ASN A 102 12.37 -12.13 -1.51
CA ASN A 102 13.59 -11.95 -0.72
C ASN A 102 13.99 -13.27 -0.08
N VAL A 103 15.29 -13.56 -0.10
CA VAL A 103 15.85 -14.74 0.57
C VAL A 103 15.62 -14.60 2.08
N PRO A 104 14.99 -15.59 2.74
CA PRO A 104 14.86 -15.57 4.18
C PRO A 104 16.22 -15.83 4.83
N ALA A 105 16.61 -15.01 5.79
CA ALA A 105 17.88 -15.17 6.52
C ALA A 105 17.66 -15.51 8.01
N ASN A 106 16.51 -15.14 8.57
CA ASN A 106 16.29 -15.20 10.01
C ASN A 106 15.15 -16.15 10.38
N ALA A 107 15.29 -16.86 11.50
CA ALA A 107 14.15 -17.48 12.16
C ALA A 107 13.15 -16.39 12.61
N VAL A 108 11.85 -16.69 12.55
CA VAL A 108 10.86 -15.78 13.13
C VAL A 108 11.12 -15.69 14.64
N PRO A 109 11.34 -14.50 15.22
CA PRO A 109 11.74 -14.38 16.61
C PRO A 109 10.68 -14.89 17.60
N LYS A 110 11.12 -15.49 18.72
CA LYS A 110 10.21 -16.07 19.74
C LYS A 110 9.18 -15.06 20.27
N TYR A 111 9.56 -13.79 20.47
CA TYR A 111 8.65 -12.74 20.93
C TYR A 111 7.51 -12.45 19.93
N VAL A 112 7.80 -12.46 18.62
CA VAL A 112 6.79 -12.32 17.56
C VAL A 112 5.86 -13.54 17.57
N ARG A 113 6.44 -14.75 17.58
CA ARG A 113 5.68 -16.01 17.60
C ARG A 113 4.71 -16.06 18.78
N LEU A 114 5.20 -15.68 19.97
CA LEU A 114 4.40 -15.63 21.19
C LEU A 114 3.32 -14.54 21.13
N HIS A 115 3.64 -13.35 20.60
CA HIS A 115 2.67 -12.27 20.43
C HIS A 115 1.48 -12.71 19.57
N PHE A 116 1.75 -13.24 18.37
CA PHE A 116 0.71 -13.70 17.45
C PHE A 116 -0.10 -14.87 17.99
N PHE A 117 0.56 -15.80 18.71
CA PHE A 117 -0.14 -16.92 19.33
C PHE A 117 -1.10 -16.44 20.42
N ARG A 118 -0.63 -15.57 21.32
CA ARG A 118 -1.42 -15.09 22.47
C ARG A 118 -2.57 -14.18 22.04
N ILE A 119 -2.28 -13.23 21.16
CA ILE A 119 -3.17 -12.13 20.79
C ILE A 119 -4.07 -12.52 19.61
N ASN A 120 -3.50 -13.05 18.55
CA ASN A 120 -4.20 -13.29 17.29
C ASN A 120 -4.62 -14.75 17.10
N LYS A 121 -4.31 -15.64 18.05
CA LYS A 121 -4.56 -17.08 17.94
C LYS A 121 -3.88 -17.70 16.71
N LEU A 122 -2.77 -17.10 16.28
CA LEU A 122 -1.98 -17.54 15.14
C LEU A 122 -0.66 -18.14 15.62
N PHE A 123 -0.46 -19.43 15.38
CA PHE A 123 0.78 -20.13 15.65
C PHE A 123 1.77 -19.99 14.49
N ILE A 124 2.98 -19.54 14.81
CA ILE A 124 4.10 -19.49 13.88
C ILE A 124 5.11 -20.59 14.26
N PRO A 125 5.29 -21.64 13.44
CA PRO A 125 6.20 -22.75 13.75
C PRO A 125 7.67 -22.31 13.86
N LYS A 126 8.47 -23.03 14.67
CA LYS A 126 9.91 -22.73 14.88
C LYS A 126 10.78 -22.71 13.63
N LEU A 127 10.43 -23.46 12.59
CA LEU A 127 11.20 -23.45 11.34
C LEU A 127 10.77 -22.35 10.38
N ALA A 128 9.71 -21.59 10.69
CA ALA A 128 9.33 -20.43 9.88
C ALA A 128 10.51 -19.45 9.80
N ARG A 129 10.73 -18.92 8.60
CA ARG A 129 11.79 -17.94 8.34
C ARG A 129 11.22 -16.62 7.83
N VAL A 130 11.93 -15.53 8.06
CA VAL A 130 11.58 -14.19 7.60
C VAL A 130 12.80 -13.54 6.94
N CYS A 131 12.56 -12.64 5.99
CA CYS A 131 13.62 -11.85 5.35
C CYS A 131 13.89 -10.59 6.18
N GLN A 132 15.08 -10.00 6.02
CA GLN A 132 15.46 -8.77 6.73
C GLN A 132 14.46 -7.61 6.51
N PRO A 133 14.01 -7.30 5.28
CA PRO A 133 13.06 -6.20 5.07
C PRO A 133 11.74 -6.34 5.84
N HIS A 134 11.13 -7.52 5.85
CA HIS A 134 9.87 -7.72 6.58
C HIS A 134 10.07 -7.73 8.11
N MET A 135 11.24 -8.14 8.60
CA MET A 135 11.57 -8.04 10.02
C MET A 135 11.69 -6.58 10.45
N ILE A 136 12.43 -5.77 9.68
CA ILE A 136 12.68 -4.35 9.98
C ILE A 136 11.42 -3.51 9.80
N ASN A 137 10.66 -3.71 8.73
CA ASN A 137 9.44 -2.94 8.46
C ASN A 137 8.29 -3.26 9.45
N ASN A 138 8.46 -4.29 10.28
CA ASN A 138 7.50 -4.73 11.29
C ASN A 138 6.10 -5.05 10.71
N GLU A 139 6.06 -5.61 9.49
CA GLU A 139 4.83 -5.86 8.72
C GLU A 139 4.09 -7.14 9.15
N TRP A 140 4.34 -7.63 10.37
CA TRP A 140 3.83 -8.91 10.87
C TRP A 140 2.31 -9.08 10.84
N GLU A 141 1.54 -7.99 10.90
CA GLU A 141 0.09 -8.07 10.78
C GLU A 141 -0.37 -8.52 9.40
N ASP A 142 0.46 -8.36 8.36
CA ASP A 142 0.15 -8.91 7.05
C ASP A 142 0.10 -10.45 7.09
N LEU A 143 0.61 -11.09 8.14
CA LEU A 143 0.39 -12.52 8.42
C LEU A 143 -1.07 -12.89 8.70
N LEU A 144 -1.89 -11.92 9.12
CA LEU A 144 -3.31 -12.09 9.38
C LEU A 144 -4.17 -11.82 8.15
N ASN A 145 -3.57 -11.23 7.11
CA ASN A 145 -4.27 -11.00 5.87
C ASN A 145 -4.42 -12.32 5.11
N GLU A 146 -5.57 -12.48 4.47
CA GLU A 146 -6.05 -13.72 3.84
C GLU A 146 -5.16 -14.21 2.65
N GLN A 147 -4.08 -13.49 2.33
CA GLN A 147 -3.09 -13.89 1.34
C GLN A 147 -2.11 -14.97 1.83
N ILE A 148 -2.14 -15.38 3.09
CA ILE A 148 -1.26 -16.42 3.62
C ILE A 148 -2.06 -17.70 3.93
N PRO A 149 -1.65 -18.88 3.43
CA PRO A 149 -2.33 -20.13 3.69
C PRO A 149 -2.17 -20.48 5.17
N LEU A 150 -3.27 -20.25 5.89
CA LEU A 150 -3.48 -20.64 7.26
C LEU A 150 -4.03 -22.06 7.32
N HIS A 151 -3.61 -22.81 8.34
CA HIS A 151 -3.97 -24.20 8.52
C HIS A 151 -4.56 -24.41 9.91
N GLU A 152 -5.57 -25.27 10.02
CA GLU A 152 -6.22 -25.63 11.29
C GLU A 152 -5.63 -26.88 11.96
N ASN A 153 -4.81 -27.64 11.22
CA ASN A 153 -4.26 -28.92 11.67
C ASN A 153 -2.90 -28.76 12.37
N PHE A 154 -2.82 -29.21 13.60
CA PHE A 154 -1.63 -29.22 14.46
C PHE A 154 -1.17 -30.66 14.69
N ASN A 155 0.08 -30.82 15.12
CA ASN A 155 0.62 -32.11 15.51
C ASN A 155 1.32 -32.00 16.87
N SER A 156 1.74 -33.13 17.42
CA SER A 156 2.46 -33.20 18.70
C SER A 156 3.70 -32.27 18.73
N ALA A 157 4.47 -32.19 17.65
CA ALA A 157 5.63 -31.30 17.56
C ALA A 157 5.25 -29.82 17.64
N HIS A 158 4.10 -29.42 17.07
CA HIS A 158 3.59 -28.05 17.21
C HIS A 158 3.14 -27.75 18.64
N VAL A 159 2.52 -28.72 19.32
CA VAL A 159 2.11 -28.55 20.73
C VAL A 159 3.34 -28.41 21.64
N LEU A 160 4.36 -29.23 21.44
CA LEU A 160 5.64 -29.10 22.15
C LEU A 160 6.30 -27.75 21.91
N ASP A 161 6.33 -27.27 20.66
CA ASP A 161 6.87 -25.95 20.31
C ASP A 161 6.10 -24.80 20.99
N ILE A 162 4.78 -24.94 21.19
CA ILE A 162 3.99 -24.00 21.99
C ILE A 162 4.41 -24.05 23.47
N ILE A 163 4.56 -25.23 24.06
CA ILE A 163 4.99 -25.39 25.45
C ILE A 163 6.38 -24.76 25.65
N GLU A 164 7.34 -25.06 24.77
CA GLU A 164 8.69 -24.50 24.78
C GLU A 164 8.67 -22.95 24.66
N LEU A 165 7.74 -22.38 23.88
CA LEU A 165 7.56 -20.93 23.79
C LEU A 165 7.08 -20.32 25.12
N TYR A 166 6.19 -21.01 25.85
CA TYR A 166 5.71 -20.55 27.16
C TYR A 166 6.74 -20.76 28.26
N GLU A 167 7.47 -21.87 28.28
CA GLU A 167 8.59 -22.10 29.20
C GLU A 167 9.65 -21.01 29.05
N TRP A 168 10.09 -20.74 27.81
CA TRP A 168 10.99 -19.62 27.51
C TRP A 168 10.46 -18.27 28.01
N ARG A 169 9.13 -18.06 27.93
CA ARG A 169 8.52 -16.82 28.44
C ARG A 169 8.56 -16.77 29.96
N LEU A 170 8.29 -17.86 30.66
CA LEU A 170 8.30 -17.93 32.12
C LEU A 170 9.71 -17.73 32.67
N GLU A 171 10.71 -18.32 32.03
CA GLU A 171 12.13 -18.18 32.40
C GLU A 171 12.63 -16.73 32.29
N ARG A 172 12.16 -15.96 31.30
CA ARG A 172 12.58 -14.56 31.06
C ARG A 172 11.96 -13.50 31.99
N GLY A 173 10.94 -13.78 32.80
CA GLY A 173 10.41 -12.77 33.76
C GLY A 173 9.55 -11.64 33.14
N THR A 174 9.89 -10.36 33.30
CA THR A 174 9.20 -9.23 32.61
C THR A 174 9.74 -9.04 31.19
N GLN A 175 8.86 -8.82 30.21
CA GLN A 175 9.20 -8.94 28.79
C GLN A 175 10.26 -7.94 28.28
N LEU A 176 10.30 -6.74 28.85
CA LEU A 176 11.22 -5.67 28.47
C LEU A 176 11.60 -4.90 29.71
N ASP A 177 12.89 -4.86 30.04
CA ASP A 177 13.42 -3.98 31.07
C ASP A 177 13.98 -2.73 30.41
N PHE A 178 13.15 -1.69 30.34
CA PHE A 178 13.55 -0.45 29.71
C PHE A 178 14.59 0.34 30.53
N GLU A 179 14.82 0.05 31.81
CA GLU A 179 15.94 0.70 32.50
C GLU A 179 17.29 0.17 31.98
N ASN A 180 17.29 -1.03 31.38
CA ASN A 180 18.45 -1.67 30.75
C ASN A 180 18.22 -1.86 29.24
N VAL A 181 17.84 -0.78 28.53
CA VAL A 181 17.54 -0.81 27.08
C VAL A 181 18.63 -1.49 26.26
N GLU A 182 19.89 -1.32 26.63
CA GLU A 182 21.04 -1.89 25.91
C GLU A 182 21.02 -3.44 25.89
N GLU A 183 20.40 -4.07 26.89
CA GLU A 183 20.23 -5.53 26.98
C GLU A 183 19.05 -6.06 26.17
N ILE A 184 18.15 -5.18 25.70
CA ILE A 184 17.02 -5.56 24.85
C ILE A 184 17.53 -5.79 23.42
N ASP A 185 17.08 -6.86 22.77
CA ASP A 185 17.31 -7.08 21.34
C ASP A 185 16.71 -5.94 20.50
N ASP A 186 17.45 -5.43 19.52
CA ASP A 186 17.05 -4.26 18.72
C ASP A 186 15.72 -4.50 17.98
N ASN A 187 15.51 -5.71 17.45
CA ASN A 187 14.28 -6.05 16.75
C ASN A 187 13.12 -6.24 17.73
N GLU A 188 13.37 -6.73 18.94
CA GLU A 188 12.37 -6.82 20.01
C GLU A 188 11.95 -5.42 20.49
N LEU A 189 12.91 -4.51 20.72
CA LEU A 189 12.64 -3.12 21.08
C LEU A 189 11.83 -2.41 19.99
N HIS A 190 12.26 -2.53 18.73
CA HIS A 190 11.57 -1.91 17.59
C HIS A 190 10.17 -2.50 17.38
N PHE A 191 9.98 -3.80 17.57
CA PHE A 191 8.67 -4.44 17.48
C PHE A 191 7.67 -3.81 18.45
N TYR A 192 8.09 -3.63 19.71
CA TYR A 192 7.23 -3.17 20.80
C TYR A 192 7.05 -1.66 20.86
N THR A 193 8.09 -0.88 20.54
CA THR A 193 8.09 0.59 20.71
C THR A 193 8.06 1.35 19.38
N GLY A 194 8.45 0.71 18.28
CA GLY A 194 8.71 1.36 17.00
C GLY A 194 10.04 2.12 16.94
N MET A 195 10.88 2.03 17.98
CA MET A 195 12.13 2.76 18.10
C MET A 195 13.34 1.81 18.11
N ASP A 196 14.45 2.24 17.54
CA ASP A 196 15.75 1.67 17.88
C ASP A 196 16.30 2.25 19.19
N LYS A 197 17.43 1.72 19.69
CA LYS A 197 18.05 2.14 20.96
C LYS A 197 18.48 3.61 20.95
N ILE A 198 19.01 4.08 19.82
CA ILE A 198 19.49 5.46 19.66
C ILE A 198 18.29 6.42 19.73
N GLN A 199 17.23 6.13 18.97
CA GLN A 199 15.99 6.87 18.97
C GLN A 199 15.36 6.90 20.36
N PHE A 200 15.27 5.75 21.04
CA PHE A 200 14.72 5.64 22.39
C PHE A 200 15.49 6.53 23.38
N ASN A 201 16.82 6.41 23.41
CA ASN A 201 17.69 7.18 24.30
C ASN A 201 17.63 8.68 23.97
N ASN A 202 17.52 9.06 22.69
CA ASN A 202 17.35 10.45 22.27
C ASN A 202 16.04 11.05 22.80
N ILE A 203 14.92 10.33 22.68
CA ILE A 203 13.63 10.79 23.21
C ILE A 203 13.71 10.96 24.74
N LEU A 204 14.31 9.99 25.43
CA LEU A 204 14.48 10.03 26.88
C LEU A 204 15.34 11.23 27.33
N ASN A 205 16.44 11.51 26.62
CA ASN A 205 17.32 12.63 26.92
C ASN A 205 16.68 13.98 26.63
N GLN A 206 15.81 14.07 25.63
CA GLN A 206 15.04 15.28 25.32
C GLN A 206 13.84 15.50 26.24
N THR A 207 13.57 14.56 27.15
CA THR A 207 12.45 14.62 28.09
C THR A 207 12.96 14.44 29.53
N SER A 208 13.83 15.35 29.97
CA SER A 208 14.49 15.32 31.28
C SER A 208 13.52 15.25 32.45
N SER A 209 12.35 15.89 32.35
CA SER A 209 11.33 15.93 33.40
C SER A 209 10.82 14.54 33.82
N LEU A 210 10.97 13.51 32.97
CA LEU A 210 10.67 12.13 33.35
C LEU A 210 11.51 11.66 34.55
N ARG A 211 12.79 12.07 34.61
CA ARG A 211 13.72 11.71 35.69
C ARG A 211 13.35 12.39 37.00
N ASP A 212 12.79 13.59 36.93
CA ASP A 212 12.34 14.35 38.11
C ASP A 212 11.06 13.76 38.71
N ARG A 213 10.19 13.21 37.85
CA ARG A 213 8.87 12.67 38.25
C ARG A 213 8.93 11.20 38.66
N THR A 214 9.97 10.45 38.28
CA THR A 214 10.11 9.04 38.62
C THR A 214 11.55 8.52 38.55
N ASN A 215 11.88 7.58 39.43
CA ASN A 215 13.14 6.81 39.38
C ASN A 215 13.16 5.74 38.27
N SER A 216 12.11 5.65 37.45
CA SER A 216 11.97 4.63 36.39
C SER A 216 11.57 5.29 35.07
N SER A 217 12.35 6.31 34.69
CA SER A 217 12.07 7.21 33.58
C SER A 217 12.01 6.47 32.23
N ALA A 218 12.94 5.55 31.99
CA ALA A 218 12.98 4.75 30.77
C ALA A 218 11.79 3.79 30.70
N THR A 219 11.41 3.18 31.82
CA THR A 219 10.20 2.35 31.91
C THR A 219 8.94 3.16 31.61
N VAL A 220 8.83 4.39 32.13
CA VAL A 220 7.68 5.25 31.84
C VAL A 220 7.59 5.58 30.35
N LEU A 221 8.70 5.94 29.73
CA LEU A 221 8.76 6.18 28.28
C LEU A 221 8.40 4.91 27.49
N GLY A 222 9.05 3.79 27.80
CA GLY A 222 8.86 2.52 27.09
C GLY A 222 7.42 2.01 27.17
N LEU A 223 6.76 2.10 28.34
CA LEU A 223 5.34 1.75 28.47
C LEU A 223 4.44 2.63 27.60
N TYR A 224 4.74 3.92 27.51
CA TYR A 224 4.00 4.84 26.68
C TYR A 224 4.17 4.52 25.18
N LEU A 225 5.41 4.31 24.74
CA LEU A 225 5.71 3.91 23.36
C LEU A 225 5.04 2.58 23.00
N VAL A 226 5.09 1.58 23.89
CA VAL A 226 4.34 0.32 23.73
C VAL A 226 2.85 0.57 23.56
N LYS A 227 2.25 1.45 24.37
CA LYS A 227 0.83 1.76 24.30
C LYS A 227 0.43 2.33 22.94
N ILE A 228 1.14 3.35 22.43
CA ILE A 228 0.78 3.98 21.15
C ILE A 228 1.13 3.11 19.94
N ARG A 229 2.24 2.36 20.00
CA ARG A 229 2.69 1.46 18.93
C ARG A 229 1.73 0.27 18.77
N THR A 230 1.40 -0.40 19.87
CA THR A 230 0.61 -1.64 19.84
C THR A 230 -0.90 -1.37 19.86
N GLY A 231 -1.35 -0.28 20.47
CA GLY A 231 -2.78 -0.01 20.67
C GLY A 231 -3.48 -0.97 21.65
N GLU A 232 -2.73 -1.79 22.39
CA GLU A 232 -3.29 -2.81 23.28
C GLU A 232 -4.05 -2.20 24.48
N PRO A 233 -5.09 -2.88 24.99
CA PRO A 233 -5.74 -2.53 26.25
C PRO A 233 -4.76 -2.46 27.43
N ASP A 234 -5.02 -1.57 28.37
CA ASP A 234 -4.15 -1.31 29.51
C ASP A 234 -3.97 -2.57 30.38
N GLU A 235 -4.99 -3.43 30.49
CA GLU A 235 -4.90 -4.71 31.21
C GLU A 235 -3.82 -5.63 30.62
N ARG A 236 -3.69 -5.66 29.28
CA ARG A 236 -2.72 -6.53 28.61
C ARG A 236 -1.30 -5.99 28.77
N ILE A 237 -1.11 -4.68 28.65
CA ILE A 237 0.18 -4.04 28.89
C ILE A 237 0.57 -4.22 30.36
N ALA A 238 -0.34 -3.98 31.30
CA ALA A 238 -0.08 -4.14 32.72
C ALA A 238 0.33 -5.58 33.08
N SER A 239 -0.34 -6.58 32.50
CA SER A 239 0.03 -8.00 32.63
C SER A 239 1.42 -8.29 32.04
N MET A 240 1.75 -7.70 30.89
CA MET A 240 3.04 -7.89 30.21
C MET A 240 4.24 -7.43 31.06
N PHE A 241 4.04 -6.37 31.85
CA PHE A 241 5.05 -5.78 32.72
C PHE A 241 4.84 -6.09 34.21
N ASN A 242 4.00 -7.10 34.52
CA ASN A 242 3.73 -7.57 35.89
C ASN A 242 3.41 -6.43 36.88
N MET A 243 2.53 -5.51 36.47
CA MET A 243 2.09 -4.39 37.32
C MET A 243 0.57 -4.26 37.35
N SER A 244 0.06 -3.53 38.33
CA SER A 244 -1.37 -3.22 38.36
C SER A 244 -1.74 -2.26 37.22
N ARG A 245 -2.97 -2.38 36.70
CA ARG A 245 -3.52 -1.43 35.72
C ARG A 245 -3.43 0.03 36.18
N ARG A 246 -3.72 0.29 37.46
CA ARG A 246 -3.64 1.65 38.06
C ARG A 246 -2.22 2.20 38.03
N THR A 247 -1.22 1.35 38.26
CA THR A 247 0.20 1.73 38.16
C THR A 247 0.56 2.13 36.74
N LEU A 248 0.12 1.34 35.74
CA LEU A 248 0.32 1.63 34.33
C LEU A 248 -0.32 2.97 33.94
N GLU A 249 -1.60 3.17 34.27
CA GLU A 249 -2.33 4.41 33.96
C GLU A 249 -1.62 5.65 34.52
N ARG A 250 -1.11 5.57 35.77
CA ARG A 250 -0.30 6.65 36.36
C ARG A 250 0.98 6.91 35.58
N LYS A 251 1.69 5.87 35.16
CA LYS A 251 2.92 5.99 34.36
C LYS A 251 2.63 6.59 32.99
N LEU A 252 1.59 6.14 32.30
CA LEU A 252 1.17 6.70 31.00
C LEU A 252 0.77 8.18 31.12
N LYS A 253 0.15 8.59 32.24
CA LYS A 253 -0.16 10.01 32.50
C LYS A 253 1.13 10.84 32.63
N ILE A 254 2.11 10.38 33.42
CA ILE A 254 3.41 11.06 33.56
C ILE A 254 4.10 11.18 32.21
N ALA A 255 4.14 10.11 31.41
CA ALA A 255 4.74 10.13 30.08
C ALA A 255 4.12 11.21 29.19
N ARG A 256 2.78 11.29 29.14
CA ARG A 256 2.06 12.30 28.35
C ARG A 256 2.40 13.72 28.77
N GLU A 257 2.35 14.01 30.07
CA GLU A 257 2.65 15.34 30.60
C GLU A 257 4.07 15.76 30.18
N CYS A 258 5.07 14.94 30.53
CA CYS A 258 6.47 15.23 30.25
C CYS A 258 6.76 15.37 28.74
N LEU A 259 6.28 14.43 27.91
CA LEU A 259 6.48 14.48 26.46
C LEU A 259 5.78 15.69 25.82
N SER A 260 4.61 16.09 26.32
CA SER A 260 3.88 17.24 25.75
C SER A 260 4.55 18.57 26.09
N GLU A 261 5.13 18.68 27.28
CA GLU A 261 5.78 19.91 27.75
C GLU A 261 7.18 20.07 27.15
N GLU A 262 7.92 18.98 26.96
CA GLU A 262 9.33 19.02 26.58
C GLU A 262 9.57 18.49 25.17
N PHE A 263 9.04 17.32 24.82
CA PHE A 263 9.39 16.68 23.55
C PHE A 263 8.63 17.28 22.36
N VAL A 264 7.32 17.50 22.49
CA VAL A 264 6.47 18.02 21.40
C VAL A 264 6.94 19.39 20.90
N PRO A 265 7.21 20.41 21.75
CA PRO A 265 7.61 21.73 21.28
C PRO A 265 9.00 21.78 20.63
N ARG A 266 9.77 20.68 20.64
CA ARG A 266 11.07 20.58 19.95
C ARG A 266 10.94 20.08 18.52
N HIS A 267 9.81 19.45 18.18
CA HIS A 267 9.60 18.75 16.91
C HIS A 267 8.25 19.04 16.25
N LEU A 268 7.40 19.86 16.86
CA LEU A 268 6.06 20.17 16.33
C LEU A 268 5.61 21.56 16.79
N GLY A 269 4.84 22.25 15.96
CA GLY A 269 4.33 23.59 16.21
C GLY A 269 5.18 24.66 15.53
N LEU A 270 4.74 25.92 15.57
CA LEU A 270 5.42 26.98 14.81
C LEU A 270 6.68 27.53 15.50
N ASP A 271 6.84 27.29 16.81
CA ASP A 271 7.97 27.85 17.58
C ASP A 271 9.30 27.12 17.33
N HIS A 272 9.26 25.87 16.87
CA HIS A 272 10.46 25.02 16.74
C HIS A 272 11.15 25.10 15.38
N MET A 273 10.51 25.74 14.40
CA MET A 273 11.02 25.84 13.04
C MET A 273 10.76 27.23 12.48
N THR A 274 11.56 27.65 11.52
CA THR A 274 11.39 28.92 10.80
C THR A 274 10.63 28.70 9.50
N ARG A 275 10.16 29.78 8.88
CA ARG A 275 9.62 29.75 7.51
C ARG A 275 10.69 29.24 6.52
N GLU A 276 11.94 29.66 6.69
CA GLU A 276 13.06 29.26 5.85
C GLU A 276 13.34 27.75 5.93
N ASP A 277 13.13 27.14 7.10
CA ASP A 277 13.20 25.69 7.25
C ASP A 277 12.12 24.97 6.44
N VAL A 278 10.90 25.53 6.34
CA VAL A 278 9.84 24.99 5.47
C VAL A 278 10.26 25.08 4.00
N VAL A 279 10.80 26.22 3.58
CA VAL A 279 11.29 26.42 2.21
C VAL A 279 12.42 25.43 1.87
N ALA A 280 13.37 25.23 2.77
CA ALA A 280 14.49 24.29 2.57
C ALA A 280 14.05 22.82 2.45
N ARG A 281 12.82 22.51 2.87
CA ARG A 281 12.19 21.18 2.77
C ARG A 281 11.36 20.99 1.50
N ASN A 282 11.31 21.98 0.62
CA ASN A 282 10.59 21.84 -0.64
C ASN A 282 11.30 20.84 -1.57
N LEU A 283 10.59 19.78 -1.96
CA LEU A 283 11.05 18.83 -2.96
C LEU A 283 11.08 19.46 -4.35
N THR A 284 11.89 18.90 -5.25
CA THR A 284 12.15 19.43 -6.59
C THR A 284 10.85 19.56 -7.42
N ILE A 285 9.97 18.56 -7.39
CA ILE A 285 8.74 18.57 -8.20
C ILE A 285 7.74 19.64 -7.71
N PRO A 286 7.31 19.70 -6.43
CA PRO A 286 6.47 20.79 -5.93
C PRO A 286 7.10 22.18 -6.14
N SER A 287 8.41 22.31 -5.93
CA SER A 287 9.13 23.58 -6.17
C SER A 287 9.03 24.03 -7.61
N HIS A 288 9.25 23.13 -8.57
CA HIS A 288 9.14 23.44 -10.00
C HIS A 288 7.71 23.81 -10.42
N ILE A 289 6.72 23.10 -9.87
CA ILE A 289 5.32 23.29 -10.26
C ILE A 289 4.73 24.56 -9.63
N PHE A 290 5.06 24.83 -8.36
CA PHE A 290 4.37 25.84 -7.56
C PHE A 290 5.31 26.86 -6.90
N GLY A 291 6.55 26.50 -6.54
CA GLY A 291 7.43 27.20 -5.58
C GLY A 291 7.89 28.64 -5.88
N GLY A 292 7.25 29.36 -6.79
CA GLY A 292 7.53 30.75 -7.11
C GLY A 292 8.81 30.94 -7.93
N ASN A 293 9.33 32.17 -7.91
CA ASN A 293 10.60 32.51 -8.56
C ASN A 293 11.78 32.08 -7.66
N GLN A 294 12.88 31.64 -8.26
CA GLN A 294 14.07 31.19 -7.51
C GLN A 294 14.66 32.24 -6.55
N ASN A 295 14.44 33.53 -6.82
CA ASN A 295 14.92 34.62 -5.97
C ASN A 295 14.04 34.87 -4.73
N GLU A 296 12.80 34.39 -4.75
CA GLU A 296 11.80 34.55 -3.68
C GLU A 296 11.05 33.22 -3.50
N PRO A 297 11.71 32.20 -2.92
CA PRO A 297 11.13 30.88 -2.81
C PRO A 297 9.97 30.88 -1.80
N ALA A 298 8.85 30.31 -2.23
CA ALA A 298 7.64 30.18 -1.43
C ALA A 298 7.72 28.96 -0.50
N ALA A 299 7.22 29.07 0.73
CA ALA A 299 6.98 27.92 1.58
C ALA A 299 5.80 27.12 1.02
N ILE A 300 5.94 25.79 0.89
CA ILE A 300 4.87 24.94 0.34
C ILE A 300 4.36 24.01 1.43
N LEU A 301 3.10 24.21 1.80
CA LEU A 301 2.38 23.39 2.77
C LEU A 301 1.33 22.54 2.07
N VAL A 302 1.26 21.26 2.45
CA VAL A 302 0.21 20.33 2.02
C VAL A 302 -0.66 20.04 3.24
N CYS A 303 -1.95 20.33 3.14
CA CYS A 303 -2.87 20.17 4.27
C CYS A 303 -3.93 19.10 3.99
N ASP A 304 -4.25 18.32 5.01
CA ASP A 304 -5.35 17.35 4.91
C ASP A 304 -5.93 16.97 6.27
N GLY A 305 -7.23 16.66 6.27
CA GLY A 305 -7.90 16.07 7.41
C GLY A 305 -7.68 14.56 7.45
N THR A 306 -7.43 14.01 8.63
CA THR A 306 -7.56 12.56 8.87
C THR A 306 -8.74 12.29 9.80
N TYR A 307 -8.97 11.01 10.09
CA TYR A 307 -10.03 10.63 11.01
C TYR A 307 -9.61 9.48 11.91
N ILE A 308 -10.08 9.52 13.14
CA ILE A 308 -9.94 8.45 14.12
C ILE A 308 -11.35 8.01 14.50
N TYR A 309 -11.63 6.71 14.31
CA TYR A 309 -12.92 6.16 14.70
C TYR A 309 -13.05 6.13 16.22
N VAL A 310 -14.22 6.49 16.73
CA VAL A 310 -14.51 6.48 18.17
C VAL A 310 -15.73 5.61 18.45
N GLN A 311 -15.84 5.15 19.69
CA GLN A 311 -17.02 4.41 20.12
C GLN A 311 -18.28 5.28 20.04
N LYS A 312 -19.42 4.64 19.79
CA LYS A 312 -20.72 5.30 19.96
C LYS A 312 -20.86 5.72 21.42
N SER A 313 -21.34 6.95 21.66
CA SER A 313 -21.53 7.50 23.01
C SER A 313 -23.01 7.57 23.36
N SER A 314 -23.34 7.36 24.63
CA SER A 314 -24.67 7.67 25.18
C SER A 314 -24.88 9.17 25.40
N ASN A 315 -23.82 9.98 25.34
CA ASN A 315 -23.94 11.42 25.21
C ASN A 315 -24.41 11.75 23.79
N PHE A 316 -25.72 11.93 23.61
CA PHE A 316 -26.33 12.15 22.30
C PHE A 316 -25.82 13.39 21.57
N LEU A 317 -25.43 14.45 22.30
CA LEU A 317 -24.82 15.63 21.66
C LEU A 317 -23.47 15.27 21.03
N PHE A 318 -22.59 14.63 21.81
CA PHE A 318 -21.30 14.15 21.33
C PHE A 318 -21.47 13.15 20.18
N GLN A 319 -22.40 12.21 20.32
CA GLN A 319 -22.70 11.22 19.28
C GLN A 319 -23.13 11.88 17.97
N ARG A 320 -24.02 12.89 18.00
CA ARG A 320 -24.45 13.61 16.80
C ARG A 320 -23.29 14.38 16.15
N ARG A 321 -22.48 15.08 16.95
CA ARG A 321 -21.34 15.87 16.43
C ARG A 321 -20.23 15.00 15.83
N THR A 322 -20.06 13.78 16.33
CA THR A 322 -19.02 12.85 15.85
C THR A 322 -19.52 11.88 14.79
N TYR A 323 -20.82 11.85 14.45
CA TYR A 323 -21.31 10.94 13.42
C TYR A 323 -21.05 11.48 12.02
N SER A 324 -20.26 10.76 11.23
CA SER A 324 -19.98 11.11 9.83
C SER A 324 -21.01 10.49 8.90
N LEU A 325 -21.69 11.31 8.09
CA LEU A 325 -22.56 10.84 7.02
C LEU A 325 -21.78 10.26 5.82
N HIS A 326 -20.50 10.59 5.68
CA HIS A 326 -19.64 10.05 4.63
C HIS A 326 -19.09 8.67 4.97
N LYS A 327 -18.78 8.41 6.25
CA LYS A 327 -18.22 7.14 6.74
C LYS A 327 -19.26 6.26 7.45
N PHE A 328 -20.47 6.77 7.66
CA PHE A 328 -21.57 6.11 8.39
C PHE A 328 -21.12 5.58 9.77
N ARG A 329 -20.26 6.35 10.46
CA ARG A 329 -19.64 5.95 11.72
C ARG A 329 -19.24 7.16 12.56
N ASN A 330 -19.17 6.98 13.88
CA ASN A 330 -18.60 7.97 14.80
C ASN A 330 -17.08 8.10 14.62
N LEU A 331 -16.61 9.33 14.41
CA LEU A 331 -15.20 9.68 14.28
C LEU A 331 -14.95 11.11 14.77
N ILE A 332 -13.68 11.41 14.97
CA ILE A 332 -13.16 12.77 15.14
C ILE A 332 -12.04 13.02 14.14
N LYS A 333 -11.71 14.29 13.90
CA LYS A 333 -10.77 14.71 12.87
C LYS A 333 -9.59 15.47 13.46
N PRO A 334 -8.38 14.88 13.48
CA PRO A 334 -7.14 15.64 13.47
C PRO A 334 -6.90 16.23 12.07
N PHE A 335 -6.23 17.38 12.02
CA PHE A 335 -5.93 18.11 10.79
C PHE A 335 -4.42 18.33 10.69
N LEU A 336 -3.79 17.86 9.60
CA LEU A 336 -2.34 17.89 9.45
C LEU A 336 -1.90 18.96 8.46
N ILE A 337 -0.78 19.57 8.78
CA ILE A 337 -0.09 20.56 7.97
C ILE A 337 1.33 20.03 7.78
N VAL A 338 1.71 19.70 6.54
CA VAL A 338 2.98 19.02 6.26
C VAL A 338 3.77 19.73 5.17
N CYS A 339 5.10 19.71 5.30
CA CYS A 339 6.03 20.08 4.25
C CYS A 339 6.01 19.04 3.12
N THR A 340 6.56 19.39 1.97
CA THR A 340 6.54 18.49 0.80
C THR A 340 7.47 17.26 0.94
N ASP A 341 8.44 17.30 1.86
CA ASP A 341 9.28 16.17 2.28
C ASP A 341 8.61 15.31 3.37
N GLY A 342 7.39 15.66 3.79
CA GLY A 342 6.61 14.92 4.79
C GLY A 342 6.87 15.31 6.24
N TYR A 343 7.73 16.30 6.50
CA TYR A 343 7.86 16.87 7.85
C TYR A 343 6.54 17.51 8.30
N ILE A 344 6.09 17.20 9.50
CA ILE A 344 4.82 17.71 10.04
C ILE A 344 5.08 19.05 10.71
N VAL A 345 4.51 20.13 10.19
CA VAL A 345 4.67 21.47 10.78
C VAL A 345 3.85 21.56 12.06
N ASP A 346 2.56 21.28 11.98
CA ASP A 346 1.67 21.21 13.14
C ASP A 346 0.47 20.28 12.87
N VAL A 347 -0.24 19.94 13.94
CA VAL A 347 -1.51 19.23 13.91
C VAL A 347 -2.56 19.98 14.74
N LEU A 348 -3.69 20.29 14.09
CA LEU A 348 -4.84 20.94 14.72
C LEU A 348 -5.94 19.92 15.08
N GLY A 349 -6.82 20.31 16.01
CA GLY A 349 -7.99 19.53 16.42
C GLY A 349 -8.02 19.13 17.90
N PRO A 350 -8.92 18.22 18.29
CA PRO A 350 -9.73 17.37 17.41
C PRO A 350 -11.02 18.07 17.00
N TYR A 351 -11.35 18.01 15.71
CA TYR A 351 -12.61 18.55 15.20
C TYR A 351 -13.72 17.49 15.18
N PRO A 352 -15.00 17.91 15.35
CA PRO A 352 -16.16 17.05 15.11
C PRO A 352 -16.18 16.47 13.69
N ALA A 353 -16.82 15.32 13.50
CA ALA A 353 -17.00 14.73 12.17
C ALA A 353 -17.81 15.61 11.20
N ILE A 354 -18.71 16.44 11.75
CA ILE A 354 -19.57 17.35 11.00
C ILE A 354 -18.83 18.59 10.49
N THR A 355 -17.65 18.89 11.05
CA THR A 355 -16.85 20.03 10.61
C THR A 355 -16.13 19.65 9.33
N THR A 356 -16.38 20.39 8.26
CA THR A 356 -15.75 20.18 6.95
C THR A 356 -14.29 20.61 6.98
N ASP A 357 -13.48 20.09 6.06
CA ASP A 357 -12.06 20.41 6.04
C ASP A 357 -11.82 21.88 5.62
N ALA A 358 -12.74 22.45 4.82
CA ALA A 358 -12.78 23.89 4.52
C ALA A 358 -13.09 24.75 5.77
N GLU A 359 -14.00 24.34 6.64
CA GLU A 359 -14.26 25.05 7.90
C GLU A 359 -13.05 25.04 8.84
N ILE A 360 -12.34 23.91 8.90
CA ILE A 360 -11.11 23.79 9.70
C ILE A 360 -10.04 24.73 9.15
N MET A 361 -9.85 24.75 7.83
CA MET A 361 -8.90 25.64 7.18
C MET A 361 -9.25 27.13 7.40
N ARG A 362 -10.53 27.51 7.33
CA ARG A 362 -10.93 28.90 7.64
C ARG A 362 -10.59 29.29 9.09
N HIS A 363 -10.87 28.41 10.05
CA HIS A 363 -10.47 28.63 11.44
C HIS A 363 -8.96 28.80 11.59
N MET A 364 -8.16 28.00 10.88
CA MET A 364 -6.70 28.14 10.87
C MET A 364 -6.26 29.51 10.32
N MET A 365 -6.90 30.03 9.27
CA MET A 365 -6.59 31.35 8.71
C MET A 365 -6.97 32.51 9.64
N GLU A 366 -7.90 32.31 10.59
CA GLU A 366 -8.25 33.32 11.60
C GLU A 366 -7.21 33.43 12.73
N GLU A 367 -6.30 32.47 12.85
CA GLU A 367 -5.27 32.45 13.90
C GLU A 367 -4.05 33.29 13.48
N GLU A 368 -3.77 34.38 14.22
CA GLU A 368 -2.69 35.34 13.92
C GLU A 368 -1.30 34.68 13.78
N VAL A 369 -1.06 33.56 14.46
CA VAL A 369 0.24 32.88 14.43
C VAL A 369 0.67 32.47 13.01
N TRP A 370 -0.27 32.11 12.14
CA TRP A 370 0.02 31.75 10.75
C TRP A 370 0.41 32.96 9.91
N TYR A 371 -0.16 34.13 10.20
CA TYR A 371 0.19 35.39 9.56
C TYR A 371 1.61 35.84 9.93
N TRP A 372 2.05 35.59 11.16
CA TRP A 372 3.42 35.89 11.58
C TRP A 372 4.45 34.89 11.07
N PHE A 373 4.02 33.67 10.77
CA PHE A 373 4.89 32.59 10.33
C PHE A 373 5.09 32.56 8.81
N LEU A 374 4.04 32.80 8.03
CA LEU A 374 4.09 32.73 6.56
C LEU A 374 4.22 34.11 5.93
N ASN A 375 4.72 34.13 4.69
CA ASN A 375 4.75 35.32 3.86
C ASN A 375 3.66 35.27 2.78
N ALA A 376 3.30 36.45 2.27
CA ALA A 376 2.50 36.53 1.05
C ALA A 376 3.18 35.72 -0.08
N ASN A 377 2.35 35.07 -0.91
CA ASN A 377 2.69 34.11 -1.95
C ASN A 377 3.17 32.73 -1.48
N ASP A 378 3.17 32.44 -0.17
CA ASP A 378 3.30 31.06 0.31
C ASP A 378 2.11 30.20 -0.12
N ILE A 379 2.33 28.89 -0.23
CA ILE A 379 1.52 28.01 -1.06
C ILE A 379 0.86 26.91 -0.24
N PHE A 380 -0.45 26.74 -0.46
CA PHE A 380 -1.24 25.66 0.10
C PHE A 380 -1.70 24.69 -0.99
N ILE A 381 -1.28 23.43 -0.88
CA ILE A 381 -1.74 22.34 -1.76
C ILE A 381 -2.84 21.55 -1.04
N LEU A 382 -4.06 21.58 -1.59
CA LEU A 382 -5.28 21.14 -0.92
C LEU A 382 -6.09 20.14 -1.74
N ASP A 383 -6.96 19.38 -1.08
CA ASP A 383 -7.97 18.55 -1.78
C ASP A 383 -9.15 19.41 -2.26
N ARG A 384 -10.02 18.84 -3.10
CA ARG A 384 -11.25 19.48 -3.56
C ARG A 384 -12.22 19.85 -2.43
N GLY A 385 -12.14 19.15 -1.30
CA GLY A 385 -12.96 19.41 -0.11
C GLY A 385 -12.71 20.78 0.54
N PHE A 386 -11.65 21.48 0.15
CA PHE A 386 -11.25 22.78 0.69
C PHE A 386 -11.77 23.99 -0.10
N ARG A 387 -12.59 23.77 -1.14
CA ARG A 387 -13.07 24.86 -2.01
C ARG A 387 -13.54 26.09 -1.25
N ASP A 388 -14.35 25.89 -0.22
CA ASP A 388 -15.01 26.99 0.49
C ASP A 388 -14.06 27.75 1.44
N SER A 389 -12.78 27.33 1.53
CA SER A 389 -11.73 28.02 2.29
C SER A 389 -10.77 28.83 1.42
N ILE A 390 -10.80 28.65 0.10
CA ILE A 390 -9.88 29.33 -0.83
C ILE A 390 -9.92 30.86 -0.68
N PRO A 391 -11.09 31.53 -0.62
CA PRO A 391 -11.12 32.99 -0.47
C PRO A 391 -10.44 33.47 0.82
N ALA A 392 -10.54 32.73 1.92
CA ALA A 392 -9.92 33.09 3.19
C ALA A 392 -8.38 32.96 3.13
N ILE A 393 -7.87 32.00 2.37
CA ILE A 393 -6.43 31.82 2.14
C ILE A 393 -5.89 32.96 1.26
N GLU A 394 -6.59 33.27 0.17
CA GLU A 394 -6.20 34.33 -0.78
C GLU A 394 -6.29 35.74 -0.16
N GLU A 395 -7.23 35.99 0.77
CA GLU A 395 -7.34 37.25 1.51
C GLU A 395 -6.09 37.57 2.36
N HIS A 396 -5.39 36.53 2.82
CA HIS A 396 -4.11 36.67 3.53
C HIS A 396 -2.90 36.76 2.59
N GLY A 397 -3.12 36.76 1.28
CA GLY A 397 -2.08 36.88 0.27
C GLY A 397 -1.38 35.56 -0.07
N TYR A 398 -1.88 34.42 0.37
CA TYR A 398 -1.33 33.09 0.06
C TYR A 398 -1.94 32.53 -1.24
N ASP A 399 -1.21 31.64 -1.94
CA ASP A 399 -1.72 30.94 -3.12
C ASP A 399 -2.27 29.56 -2.73
N ALA A 400 -3.48 29.25 -3.16
CA ALA A 400 -4.16 28.00 -2.85
C ALA A 400 -4.41 27.16 -4.10
N HIS A 401 -3.88 25.95 -4.11
CA HIS A 401 -4.00 25.02 -5.23
C HIS A 401 -4.82 23.80 -4.84
N MET A 402 -6.04 23.71 -5.41
CA MET A 402 -6.89 22.52 -5.33
C MET A 402 -7.27 22.01 -6.74
N PRO A 403 -7.55 20.70 -6.90
CA PRO A 403 -7.95 20.17 -8.19
C PRO A 403 -9.24 20.86 -8.69
N PRO A 404 -9.33 21.23 -9.99
CA PRO A 404 -10.54 21.84 -10.54
C PRO A 404 -11.78 20.98 -10.31
N THR A 405 -12.92 21.63 -10.08
CA THR A 405 -14.20 20.93 -9.98
C THR A 405 -15.12 21.27 -11.13
N ARG A 406 -15.95 20.31 -11.53
CA ARG A 406 -17.01 20.50 -12.53
C ARG A 406 -18.33 19.89 -12.09
N THR A 407 -19.39 20.26 -12.82
CA THR A 407 -20.74 19.72 -12.66
C THR A 407 -20.72 18.20 -12.79
N ARG A 408 -21.59 17.53 -12.03
CA ARG A 408 -21.66 16.07 -12.00
C ARG A 408 -21.96 15.51 -13.39
N GLY A 409 -21.04 14.72 -13.93
CA GLY A 409 -21.18 14.05 -15.23
C GLY A 409 -20.32 14.65 -16.34
N GLU A 410 -19.74 15.83 -16.12
CA GLU A 410 -18.86 16.47 -17.10
C GLU A 410 -17.41 16.01 -16.95
N GLN A 411 -16.70 16.00 -18.08
CA GLN A 411 -15.27 15.76 -18.12
C GLN A 411 -14.51 17.10 -17.95
N LEU A 412 -13.34 17.05 -17.32
CA LEU A 412 -12.43 18.19 -17.24
C LEU A 412 -11.87 18.52 -18.63
N SER A 413 -11.64 19.81 -18.88
CA SER A 413 -10.85 20.25 -20.04
C SER A 413 -9.41 19.67 -19.95
N THR A 414 -8.65 19.73 -21.04
CA THR A 414 -7.25 19.26 -21.02
C THR A 414 -6.42 20.03 -19.99
N VAL A 415 -6.57 21.36 -19.95
CA VAL A 415 -5.92 22.25 -18.98
C VAL A 415 -6.32 21.89 -17.54
N ASP A 416 -7.62 21.77 -17.27
CA ASP A 416 -8.12 21.42 -15.92
C ASP A 416 -7.65 20.02 -15.48
N ALA A 417 -7.63 19.07 -16.41
CA ALA A 417 -7.19 17.70 -16.14
C ALA A 417 -5.69 17.64 -15.84
N ASN A 418 -4.87 18.43 -16.56
CA ASN A 418 -3.44 18.56 -16.28
C ASN A 418 -3.20 19.27 -14.94
N LYS A 419 -3.88 20.39 -14.65
CA LYS A 419 -3.82 21.08 -13.35
C LYS A 419 -4.19 20.13 -12.20
N SER A 420 -5.26 19.35 -12.36
CA SER A 420 -5.63 18.31 -11.39
C SER A 420 -4.50 17.29 -11.19
N ARG A 421 -3.77 16.91 -12.25
CA ARG A 421 -2.67 15.95 -12.13
C ARG A 421 -1.51 16.52 -11.33
N LEU A 422 -1.06 17.74 -11.66
CA LEU A 422 0.03 18.43 -10.96
C LEU A 422 -0.22 18.48 -9.44
N ILE A 423 -1.44 18.84 -9.03
CA ILE A 423 -1.82 18.91 -7.62
C ILE A 423 -1.80 17.52 -6.95
N THR A 424 -2.39 16.51 -7.60
CA THR A 424 -2.37 15.13 -7.07
C THR A 424 -0.98 14.51 -7.01
N MET A 425 -0.04 14.97 -7.85
CA MET A 425 1.37 14.54 -7.80
C MET A 425 2.13 15.08 -6.61
N CYS A 426 1.68 16.17 -5.99
CA CYS A 426 2.30 16.74 -4.80
C CYS A 426 1.59 16.28 -3.52
N ARG A 427 0.26 16.07 -3.57
CA ARG A 427 -0.54 15.67 -2.41
C ARG A 427 -0.23 14.30 -1.79
N TRP A 428 0.42 13.38 -2.50
CA TRP A 428 0.67 12.02 -1.99
C TRP A 428 1.42 12.00 -0.65
N VAL A 429 2.21 13.05 -0.36
CA VAL A 429 2.98 13.18 0.88
C VAL A 429 2.08 13.18 2.11
N VAL A 430 1.06 14.03 2.16
CA VAL A 430 0.14 14.11 3.31
C VAL A 430 -0.70 12.85 3.44
N GLU A 431 -1.08 12.23 2.32
CA GLU A 431 -1.78 10.93 2.32
C GLU A 431 -0.91 9.82 2.93
N THR A 432 0.39 9.83 2.65
CA THR A 432 1.33 8.85 3.20
C THR A 432 1.58 9.08 4.69
N ILE A 433 1.72 10.34 5.12
CA ILE A 433 1.83 10.69 6.54
C ILE A 433 0.55 10.27 7.29
N ASN A 434 -0.64 10.59 6.76
CA ASN A 434 -1.92 10.13 7.30
C ASN A 434 -1.99 8.60 7.43
N GLY A 435 -1.48 7.88 6.43
CA GLY A 435 -1.33 6.43 6.47
C GLY A 435 -0.38 5.97 7.57
N ARG A 436 0.75 6.67 7.77
CA ARG A 436 1.78 6.36 8.76
C ARG A 436 1.25 6.36 10.19
N PHE A 437 0.46 7.38 10.56
CA PHE A 437 -0.18 7.40 11.89
C PHE A 437 -0.94 6.10 12.19
N LYS A 438 -1.71 5.58 11.22
CA LYS A 438 -2.52 4.36 11.40
C LYS A 438 -1.72 3.08 11.18
N LYS A 439 -0.72 3.10 10.30
CA LYS A 439 0.16 1.94 10.04
C LYS A 439 1.01 1.67 11.27
N ASP A 440 1.71 2.71 11.74
CA ASP A 440 2.78 2.57 12.72
C ASP A 440 2.34 2.77 14.16
N PHE A 441 1.25 3.51 14.41
CA PHE A 441 0.74 3.74 15.76
C PHE A 441 -0.68 3.20 15.85
N LYS A 442 -0.77 1.90 16.12
CA LYS A 442 -2.02 1.12 16.01
C LYS A 442 -3.13 1.64 16.91
N ILE A 443 -2.79 2.41 17.96
CA ILE A 443 -3.77 3.11 18.79
C ILE A 443 -4.76 3.97 17.97
N PHE A 444 -4.32 4.55 16.84
CA PHE A 444 -5.17 5.38 15.96
C PHE A 444 -5.90 4.59 14.86
N ARG A 445 -5.56 3.31 14.69
CA ARG A 445 -6.24 2.40 13.76
C ARG A 445 -7.50 1.81 14.38
N HIS A 446 -7.44 1.49 15.67
CA HIS A 446 -8.55 0.91 16.41
C HIS A 446 -9.65 1.92 16.69
N VAL A 447 -10.83 1.42 17.07
CA VAL A 447 -11.93 2.25 17.56
C VAL A 447 -11.52 2.79 18.92
N TYR A 448 -11.31 4.10 19.01
CA TYR A 448 -10.87 4.76 20.23
C TYR A 448 -11.96 4.68 21.31
N PHE A 449 -11.54 4.36 22.53
CA PHE A 449 -12.44 4.28 23.69
C PHE A 449 -12.86 5.68 24.14
N ASN A 450 -14.15 5.87 24.45
CA ASN A 450 -14.68 7.17 24.86
C ASN A 450 -13.96 7.74 26.10
N VAL A 451 -13.61 6.88 27.06
CA VAL A 451 -12.92 7.29 28.30
C VAL A 451 -11.49 7.75 28.03
N ALA A 452 -10.80 7.13 27.06
CA ALA A 452 -9.43 7.49 26.70
C ALA A 452 -9.37 8.73 25.77
N LEU A 453 -10.51 9.20 25.27
CA LEU A 453 -10.57 10.23 24.23
C LEU A 453 -10.00 11.58 24.69
N THR A 454 -10.03 11.86 26.00
CA THR A 454 -9.43 13.07 26.59
C THR A 454 -7.94 13.20 26.30
N ASN A 455 -7.23 12.08 26.11
CA ASN A 455 -5.81 12.06 25.80
C ASN A 455 -5.51 11.95 24.29
N MET A 456 -6.54 11.85 23.45
CA MET A 456 -6.37 11.46 22.05
C MET A 456 -5.52 12.47 21.27
N MET A 457 -5.77 13.78 21.40
CA MET A 457 -4.93 14.77 20.70
C MET A 457 -3.54 14.88 21.30
N THR A 458 -3.41 14.70 22.61
CA THR A 458 -2.10 14.64 23.26
C THR A 458 -1.27 13.51 22.67
N ASP A 459 -1.86 12.31 22.58
CA ASP A 459 -1.22 11.15 21.97
C ASP A 459 -0.91 11.40 20.48
N PHE A 460 -1.83 12.06 19.75
CA PHE A 460 -1.62 12.37 18.33
C PHE A 460 -0.49 13.38 18.10
N LYS A 461 -0.40 14.44 18.91
CA LYS A 461 0.69 15.43 18.84
C LYS A 461 2.04 14.82 19.22
N ILE A 462 2.07 14.00 20.28
CA ILE A 462 3.29 13.25 20.64
C ILE A 462 3.71 12.33 19.49
N THR A 463 2.77 11.61 18.86
CA THR A 463 3.09 10.80 17.68
C THR A 463 3.59 11.63 16.50
N ALA A 464 3.03 12.81 16.25
CA ALA A 464 3.53 13.70 15.19
C ALA A 464 5.00 14.11 15.45
N ALA A 465 5.31 14.53 16.68
CA ALA A 465 6.67 14.83 17.11
C ALA A 465 7.61 13.62 17.00
N LEU A 466 7.14 12.42 17.37
CA LEU A 466 7.90 11.17 17.19
C LEU A 466 8.19 10.89 15.71
N ILE A 467 7.21 11.10 14.83
CA ILE A 467 7.39 10.92 13.39
C ILE A 467 8.50 11.85 12.87
N ASN A 468 8.46 13.13 13.24
CA ASN A 468 9.46 14.11 12.83
C ASN A 468 10.86 13.80 13.37
N ALA A 469 10.95 13.29 14.61
CA ALA A 469 12.23 13.02 15.26
C ALA A 469 12.89 11.71 14.81
N THR A 470 12.13 10.70 14.38
CA THR A 470 12.67 9.35 14.16
C THR A 470 12.62 8.86 12.72
N TYR A 471 11.74 9.42 11.88
CA TYR A 471 11.64 9.03 10.48
C TYR A 471 12.47 9.94 9.58
N GLN A 472 13.04 9.34 8.55
CA GLN A 472 13.72 10.08 7.50
C GLN A 472 12.69 10.80 6.63
N PRO A 473 12.89 12.11 6.34
CA PRO A 473 12.08 12.83 5.37
C PRO A 473 12.13 12.16 3.99
N TYR A 474 11.07 12.36 3.21
CA TYR A 474 11.05 11.92 1.82
C TYR A 474 12.11 12.68 1.03
N ARG A 475 12.70 11.97 0.06
CA ARG A 475 13.69 12.53 -0.85
C ARG A 475 13.09 12.67 -2.24
N ASP A 476 13.75 13.46 -3.07
CA ASP A 476 13.38 13.59 -4.47
C ASP A 476 13.33 12.23 -5.18
N ASN A 477 12.36 12.12 -6.09
CA ASN A 477 12.27 10.96 -6.94
C ASN A 477 13.49 10.90 -7.86
N ALA A 478 14.07 9.71 -8.06
CA ALA A 478 15.19 9.53 -8.99
C ALA A 478 14.87 10.04 -10.40
N HIS A 479 13.60 10.01 -10.81
CA HIS A 479 13.09 10.49 -12.10
C HIS A 479 12.53 11.91 -12.06
N ALA A 480 12.84 12.72 -11.03
CA ALA A 480 12.24 14.07 -10.87
C ALA A 480 12.51 14.98 -12.07
N ALA A 481 13.73 14.97 -12.61
CA ALA A 481 14.09 15.76 -13.80
C ALA A 481 13.30 15.33 -15.04
N GLU A 482 13.11 14.03 -15.25
CA GLU A 482 12.34 13.50 -16.38
C GLU A 482 10.85 13.80 -16.24
N PHE A 483 10.32 13.76 -15.02
CA PHE A 483 8.95 14.19 -14.74
C PHE A 483 8.76 15.66 -15.09
N ILE A 484 9.71 16.53 -14.72
CA ILE A 484 9.68 17.96 -15.05
C ILE A 484 9.70 18.16 -16.56
N ASN A 485 10.55 17.45 -17.30
CA ASN A 485 10.59 17.53 -18.76
C ASN A 485 9.24 17.14 -19.39
N ILE A 486 8.66 16.01 -18.95
CA ILE A 486 7.35 15.56 -19.45
C ILE A 486 6.25 16.58 -19.12
N ILE A 487 6.29 17.19 -17.93
CA ILE A 487 5.34 18.24 -17.54
C ILE A 487 5.48 19.43 -18.49
N ASN A 488 6.70 19.96 -18.69
CA ASN A 488 6.94 21.13 -19.53
C ASN A 488 6.53 20.89 -20.99
N GLU A 489 6.80 19.69 -21.52
CA GLU A 489 6.42 19.30 -22.88
C GLU A 489 4.89 19.22 -23.08
N ASN A 490 4.14 18.78 -22.06
CA ASN A 490 2.74 18.39 -22.24
C ASN A 490 1.73 19.33 -21.58
N ILE A 491 2.13 20.17 -20.62
CA ILE A 491 1.20 20.96 -19.80
C ILE A 491 0.29 21.86 -20.64
N ASN A 492 0.83 22.45 -21.70
CA ASN A 492 0.12 23.34 -22.63
C ASN A 492 -0.35 22.64 -23.91
N ARG A 493 -0.11 21.33 -24.05
CA ARG A 493 -0.50 20.56 -25.25
C ARG A 493 -1.99 20.22 -25.18
N GLU A 494 -2.72 20.52 -26.25
CA GLU A 494 -4.10 20.08 -26.40
C GLU A 494 -4.19 18.56 -26.66
N ASN A 495 -5.33 17.95 -26.34
CA ASN A 495 -5.51 16.52 -26.55
C ASN A 495 -6.23 16.28 -27.89
N GLU A 496 -5.46 16.32 -28.97
CA GLU A 496 -5.95 16.16 -30.35
C GLU A 496 -6.73 14.85 -30.56
N LEU A 497 -6.27 13.75 -29.94
CA LEU A 497 -6.98 12.48 -30.00
C LEU A 497 -8.35 12.55 -29.32
N ALA A 498 -8.46 13.23 -28.18
CA ALA A 498 -9.74 13.45 -27.53
C ALA A 498 -10.71 14.19 -28.45
N ASP A 499 -10.24 15.25 -29.12
CA ASP A 499 -11.06 16.04 -30.02
C ASP A 499 -11.46 15.25 -31.26
N TYR A 500 -10.56 14.45 -31.82
CA TYR A 500 -10.88 13.52 -32.90
C TYR A 500 -11.94 12.50 -32.49
N VAL A 501 -11.78 11.86 -31.33
CA VAL A 501 -12.72 10.85 -30.80
C VAL A 501 -14.11 11.44 -30.60
N ILE A 502 -14.19 12.65 -30.02
CA ILE A 502 -15.45 13.33 -29.72
C ILE A 502 -16.12 13.80 -31.01
N ARG A 503 -15.38 14.48 -31.90
CA ARG A 503 -15.90 15.00 -33.18
C ARG A 503 -16.47 13.88 -34.06
N ASN A 504 -15.79 12.74 -34.10
CA ASN A 504 -16.20 11.58 -34.90
C ASN A 504 -17.15 10.61 -34.18
N ASN A 505 -17.52 10.89 -32.91
CA ASN A 505 -18.42 10.05 -32.12
C ASN A 505 -17.98 8.56 -32.05
N LEU A 506 -16.68 8.29 -31.91
CA LEU A 506 -16.15 6.92 -32.02
C LEU A 506 -16.72 5.93 -30.99
N ASN A 507 -17.23 6.42 -29.86
CA ASN A 507 -17.93 5.60 -28.86
C ASN A 507 -19.16 4.88 -29.44
N ARG A 508 -19.80 5.46 -30.46
CA ARG A 508 -21.01 4.90 -31.12
C ARG A 508 -20.68 4.01 -32.31
N GLN A 509 -19.47 4.11 -32.86
CA GLN A 509 -19.06 3.38 -34.05
C GLN A 509 -18.65 1.93 -33.71
N ARG A 510 -19.58 1.05 -33.35
CA ARG A 510 -19.22 -0.34 -32.97
C ARG A 510 -18.62 -1.15 -34.12
N VAL A 511 -19.18 -1.01 -35.32
CA VAL A 511 -18.76 -1.72 -36.54
C VAL A 511 -17.35 -1.30 -36.98
N ALA A 512 -16.85 -0.17 -36.50
CA ALA A 512 -15.53 0.34 -36.84
C ALA A 512 -14.38 -0.33 -36.04
N PHE A 513 -14.72 -1.19 -35.07
CA PHE A 513 -13.75 -1.80 -34.17
C PHE A 513 -13.97 -3.30 -34.06
N THR A 514 -12.87 -4.04 -34.00
CA THR A 514 -12.87 -5.50 -33.84
C THR A 514 -12.12 -5.86 -32.56
N PRO A 515 -12.62 -6.77 -31.71
CA PRO A 515 -11.90 -7.25 -30.54
C PRO A 515 -10.49 -7.74 -30.90
N ILE A 516 -9.52 -7.42 -30.05
CA ILE A 516 -8.14 -7.87 -30.24
C ILE A 516 -8.02 -9.33 -29.82
N GLU A 517 -7.64 -10.18 -30.77
CA GLU A 517 -7.27 -11.57 -30.49
C GLU A 517 -5.78 -11.67 -30.13
N ALA A 518 -5.40 -12.64 -29.29
CA ALA A 518 -4.02 -12.77 -28.78
C ALA A 518 -2.98 -13.06 -29.88
N ASN A 519 -3.40 -13.60 -31.02
CA ASN A 519 -2.58 -13.90 -32.19
C ASN A 519 -2.58 -12.76 -33.22
N ASN A 520 -3.21 -11.61 -32.93
CA ASN A 520 -3.32 -10.52 -33.87
C ASN A 520 -1.90 -9.99 -34.21
N PRO A 521 -1.47 -10.01 -35.50
CA PRO A 521 -0.14 -9.56 -35.89
C PRO A 521 0.15 -8.11 -35.49
N GLU A 522 -0.88 -7.26 -35.45
CA GLU A 522 -0.75 -5.84 -35.10
C GLU A 522 -0.35 -5.61 -33.64
N LEU A 523 -0.50 -6.61 -32.77
CA LEU A 523 0.04 -6.57 -31.41
C LEU A 523 1.57 -6.65 -31.39
N ARG A 524 2.20 -7.21 -32.42
CA ARG A 524 3.67 -7.24 -32.51
C ARG A 524 4.26 -5.85 -32.76
N ASP A 525 3.47 -4.97 -33.36
CA ASP A 525 3.83 -3.58 -33.63
C ASP A 525 3.53 -2.66 -32.43
N PHE A 526 2.92 -3.20 -31.36
CA PHE A 526 2.72 -2.44 -30.12
C PHE A 526 4.08 -2.28 -29.40
N PRO A 527 4.40 -1.09 -28.87
CA PRO A 527 5.66 -0.87 -28.18
C PRO A 527 5.80 -1.76 -26.95
N GLN A 528 6.88 -2.54 -26.88
CA GLN A 528 7.30 -3.19 -25.65
C GLN A 528 8.00 -2.16 -24.75
N LEU A 529 7.31 -1.70 -23.71
CA LEU A 529 7.84 -0.72 -22.78
C LEU A 529 8.50 -1.39 -21.58
N THR A 530 9.59 -0.81 -21.11
CA THR A 530 10.16 -1.14 -19.80
C THR A 530 9.26 -0.66 -18.66
N TYR A 531 9.47 -1.18 -17.45
CA TYR A 531 8.71 -0.74 -16.28
C TYR A 531 8.98 0.73 -15.93
N ASP A 532 10.22 1.20 -16.14
CA ASP A 532 10.60 2.59 -15.92
C ASP A 532 9.94 3.52 -16.94
N GLU A 533 9.84 3.11 -18.21
CA GLU A 533 9.05 3.84 -19.20
C GLU A 533 7.56 3.93 -18.83
N LEU A 534 6.98 2.85 -18.29
CA LEU A 534 5.61 2.89 -17.78
C LEU A 534 5.48 3.84 -16.58
N PHE A 535 6.47 3.86 -15.69
CA PHE A 535 6.52 4.75 -14.53
C PHE A 535 6.59 6.23 -14.94
N LEU A 536 7.41 6.55 -15.94
CA LEU A 536 7.49 7.87 -16.57
C LEU A 536 6.18 8.22 -17.28
N PHE A 537 5.57 7.29 -18.01
CA PHE A 537 4.28 7.49 -18.68
C PHE A 537 3.14 7.84 -17.72
N THR A 538 3.10 7.23 -16.54
CA THR A 538 2.07 7.52 -15.53
C THR A 538 2.44 8.68 -14.59
N LEU A 539 3.70 9.14 -14.63
CA LEU A 539 4.32 10.06 -13.67
C LEU A 539 4.18 9.56 -12.23
N GLY A 540 4.42 8.26 -12.02
CA GLY A 540 4.40 7.65 -10.69
C GLY A 540 3.68 6.31 -10.61
N ILE A 541 3.90 5.62 -9.49
CA ILE A 541 3.54 4.21 -9.28
C ILE A 541 2.04 3.96 -9.07
N TYR A 542 1.29 4.98 -8.64
CA TYR A 542 -0.08 4.80 -8.16
C TYR A 542 -1.01 4.18 -9.22
N HIS A 543 -1.02 4.74 -10.43
CA HIS A 543 -1.84 4.20 -11.51
C HIS A 543 -1.36 2.84 -12.01
N LEU A 544 -0.06 2.52 -11.91
CA LEU A 544 0.48 1.20 -12.27
C LEU A 544 0.06 0.12 -11.26
N LYS A 545 -0.01 0.45 -9.97
CA LYS A 545 -0.57 -0.47 -8.96
C LYS A 545 -2.02 -0.82 -9.27
N LEU A 546 -2.82 0.17 -9.69
CA LEU A 546 -4.22 -0.04 -10.10
C LEU A 546 -4.36 -0.75 -11.45
N ALA A 547 -3.44 -0.50 -12.39
CA ALA A 547 -3.44 -1.15 -13.70
C ALA A 547 -3.46 -2.67 -13.57
N LYS A 548 -2.67 -3.23 -12.65
CA LYS A 548 -2.64 -4.68 -12.35
C LYS A 548 -4.03 -5.25 -12.06
N SER A 549 -4.83 -4.58 -11.23
CA SER A 549 -6.18 -5.01 -10.89
C SER A 549 -7.13 -4.97 -12.09
N TYR A 550 -7.08 -3.91 -12.90
CA TYR A 550 -7.89 -3.82 -14.13
C TYR A 550 -7.48 -4.86 -15.18
N CYS A 551 -6.18 -5.11 -15.36
CA CYS A 551 -5.69 -6.18 -16.24
C CYS A 551 -6.20 -7.56 -15.78
N HIS A 552 -6.24 -7.79 -14.48
CA HIS A 552 -6.81 -9.03 -13.97
C HIS A 552 -8.31 -9.15 -14.28
N GLU A 553 -9.09 -8.08 -14.15
CA GLU A 553 -10.51 -8.04 -14.56
C GLU A 553 -10.72 -8.32 -16.06
N HIS A 554 -9.77 -7.89 -16.91
CA HIS A 554 -9.76 -8.23 -18.34
C HIS A 554 -9.53 -9.73 -18.60
N MET A 555 -8.60 -10.34 -17.86
CA MET A 555 -8.23 -11.73 -18.06
C MET A 555 -9.24 -12.74 -17.48
N ARG A 556 -10.26 -12.26 -16.76
CA ARG A 556 -11.29 -13.15 -16.20
C ARG A 556 -12.17 -13.72 -17.31
N PRO A 557 -12.63 -14.99 -17.17
CA PRO A 557 -13.55 -15.59 -18.12
C PRO A 557 -14.81 -14.73 -18.38
N ASN A 558 -15.39 -14.16 -17.32
CA ASN A 558 -16.52 -13.25 -17.38
C ASN A 558 -16.10 -11.76 -17.37
N GLY A 559 -14.88 -11.47 -17.85
CA GLY A 559 -14.27 -10.15 -17.81
C GLY A 559 -15.11 -9.10 -18.54
N VAL A 560 -15.29 -7.95 -17.90
CA VAL A 560 -16.08 -6.82 -18.45
C VAL A 560 -15.20 -5.79 -19.18
N TYR A 561 -13.89 -6.04 -19.24
CA TYR A 561 -12.93 -5.21 -19.93
C TYR A 561 -12.56 -5.83 -21.28
N ILE A 562 -12.79 -5.11 -22.38
CA ILE A 562 -12.50 -5.53 -23.75
C ILE A 562 -11.59 -4.50 -24.42
N MET A 563 -10.60 -4.96 -25.20
CA MET A 563 -9.77 -4.14 -26.08
C MET A 563 -10.07 -4.44 -27.54
N GLU A 564 -10.12 -3.42 -28.38
CA GLU A 564 -10.59 -3.49 -29.77
C GLU A 564 -9.70 -2.62 -30.68
N LEU A 565 -9.40 -3.10 -31.88
CA LEU A 565 -8.64 -2.39 -32.91
C LEU A 565 -9.56 -1.67 -33.89
N TYR A 566 -9.18 -0.45 -34.26
CA TYR A 566 -9.87 0.33 -35.28
C TYR A 566 -9.40 -0.09 -36.68
N HIS A 567 -10.33 -0.43 -37.57
CA HIS A 567 -9.97 -0.96 -38.91
C HIS A 567 -9.69 0.11 -39.97
N ARG A 568 -10.16 1.35 -39.78
CA ARG A 568 -10.00 2.44 -40.76
C ARG A 568 -8.70 3.22 -40.54
N ARG A 569 -7.57 2.54 -40.71
CA ARG A 569 -6.22 3.09 -40.47
C ARG A 569 -5.91 4.32 -41.32
N GLU A 570 -6.48 4.40 -42.51
CA GLU A 570 -6.35 5.53 -43.43
C GLU A 570 -6.87 6.85 -42.82
N LEU A 571 -7.86 6.78 -41.92
CA LEU A 571 -8.45 7.95 -41.26
C LEU A 571 -7.65 8.45 -40.05
N VAL A 572 -6.57 7.73 -39.70
CA VAL A 572 -5.64 8.04 -38.62
C VAL A 572 -4.19 7.98 -39.12
N GLU A 573 -3.95 8.36 -40.38
CA GLU A 573 -2.60 8.49 -40.96
C GLU A 573 -1.79 7.17 -40.91
N ASN A 574 -2.46 6.04 -41.08
CA ASN A 574 -1.90 4.68 -40.98
C ASN A 574 -1.31 4.32 -39.60
N LYS A 575 -1.66 5.09 -38.56
CA LYS A 575 -1.37 4.79 -37.16
C LYS A 575 -2.32 3.70 -36.63
N ILE A 576 -1.95 3.07 -35.52
CA ILE A 576 -2.78 2.06 -34.86
C ILE A 576 -3.63 2.75 -33.80
N LEU A 577 -4.96 2.62 -33.88
CA LEU A 577 -5.89 3.13 -32.87
C LEU A 577 -6.55 1.98 -32.13
N ILE A 578 -6.32 1.92 -30.82
CA ILE A 578 -6.91 0.92 -29.92
C ILE A 578 -7.97 1.57 -29.05
N ARG A 579 -9.12 0.91 -28.92
CA ARG A 579 -10.19 1.25 -27.99
C ARG A 579 -10.27 0.23 -26.87
N GLY A 580 -10.28 0.68 -25.62
CA GLY A 580 -10.65 -0.15 -24.47
C GLY A 580 -12.04 0.21 -23.95
N ARG A 581 -12.78 -0.79 -23.49
CA ARG A 581 -14.06 -0.63 -22.78
C ARG A 581 -13.88 -1.17 -21.37
N ILE A 582 -13.74 -0.28 -20.39
CA ILE A 582 -13.41 -0.64 -19.00
C ILE A 582 -14.59 -0.35 -18.09
N GLN A 583 -14.97 -1.33 -17.27
CA GLN A 583 -16.03 -1.16 -16.26
C GLN A 583 -15.53 -0.33 -15.07
N SER A 584 -16.39 0.53 -14.53
CA SER A 584 -16.07 1.29 -13.32
C SER A 584 -16.06 0.38 -12.10
N ARG A 585 -14.91 0.30 -11.42
CA ARG A 585 -14.76 -0.39 -10.12
C ARG A 585 -15.68 0.11 -9.00
N HIS A 586 -16.24 1.31 -9.15
CA HIS A 586 -17.11 1.94 -8.15
C HIS A 586 -18.60 1.90 -8.51
N ILE A 587 -18.94 1.67 -9.79
CA ILE A 587 -20.33 1.81 -10.27
C ILE A 587 -20.58 0.75 -11.34
N ARG A 588 -21.39 -0.26 -11.01
CA ARG A 588 -21.70 -1.39 -11.90
C ARG A 588 -22.29 -1.00 -13.25
N ALA A 589 -23.05 0.09 -13.34
CA ALA A 589 -23.65 0.54 -14.60
C ALA A 589 -22.72 1.39 -15.48
N LYS A 590 -21.57 1.85 -14.97
CA LYS A 590 -20.75 2.86 -15.65
C LYS A 590 -19.56 2.24 -16.36
N ARG A 591 -19.47 2.44 -17.67
CA ARG A 591 -18.32 2.04 -18.50
C ARG A 591 -17.55 3.24 -19.02
N TYR A 592 -16.23 3.11 -19.06
CA TYR A 592 -15.31 4.08 -19.63
C TYR A 592 -14.77 3.57 -20.95
N TYR A 593 -14.68 4.46 -21.94
CA TYR A 593 -13.98 4.20 -23.19
C TYR A 593 -12.58 4.80 -23.10
N THR A 594 -11.58 4.02 -23.47
CA THR A 594 -10.19 4.46 -23.62
C THR A 594 -9.80 4.38 -25.08
N TYR A 595 -8.92 5.28 -25.51
CA TYR A 595 -8.38 5.35 -26.86
C TYR A 595 -6.88 5.59 -26.76
N ILE A 596 -6.09 4.84 -27.51
CA ILE A 596 -4.63 4.99 -27.60
C ILE A 596 -4.25 4.99 -29.06
N LEU A 597 -3.56 6.03 -29.49
CA LEU A 597 -3.03 6.20 -30.83
C LEU A 597 -1.53 5.88 -30.80
N ILE A 598 -1.11 4.98 -31.67
CA ILE A 598 0.24 4.42 -31.70
C ILE A 598 0.85 4.68 -33.07
N ASN A 599 2.05 5.24 -33.07
CA ASN A 599 2.87 5.40 -34.26
C ASN A 599 3.89 4.25 -34.33
N PRO A 600 3.68 3.25 -35.21
CA PRO A 600 4.57 2.09 -35.31
C PRO A 600 5.96 2.45 -35.88
N ALA A 601 6.14 3.66 -36.42
CA ALA A 601 7.45 4.11 -36.90
C ALA A 601 8.38 4.60 -35.77
N LEU A 602 7.85 4.78 -34.55
CA LEU A 602 8.59 5.23 -33.38
C LEU A 602 8.78 4.07 -32.39
N GLN A 603 9.73 4.22 -31.46
CA GLN A 603 10.03 3.22 -30.44
C GLN A 603 9.79 3.75 -29.03
N GLY A 604 9.71 2.84 -28.06
CA GLY A 604 9.52 3.16 -26.65
C GLY A 604 8.26 4.01 -26.42
N ARG A 605 8.30 4.87 -25.41
CA ARG A 605 7.17 5.77 -25.07
C ARG A 605 6.77 6.72 -26.21
N GLN A 606 7.69 7.09 -27.10
CA GLN A 606 7.41 8.05 -28.18
C GLN A 606 6.41 7.52 -29.20
N SER A 607 6.28 6.19 -29.31
CA SER A 607 5.24 5.57 -30.13
C SER A 607 3.83 5.81 -29.61
N LEU A 608 3.63 6.11 -28.33
CA LEU A 608 2.34 6.47 -27.74
C LEU A 608 2.00 7.95 -28.04
N GLU A 609 1.62 8.23 -29.27
CA GLU A 609 1.45 9.59 -29.79
C GLU A 609 0.30 10.38 -29.13
N GLY A 610 -0.74 9.66 -28.69
CA GLY A 610 -1.87 10.26 -27.98
C GLY A 610 -2.74 9.23 -27.25
N TYR A 611 -3.43 9.68 -26.21
CA TYR A 611 -4.39 8.87 -25.47
C TYR A 611 -5.55 9.70 -24.94
N TYR A 612 -6.72 9.08 -24.85
CA TYR A 612 -7.94 9.70 -24.34
C TYR A 612 -8.80 8.69 -23.59
N CYS A 613 -9.40 9.10 -22.48
CA CYS A 613 -10.38 8.30 -21.75
C CYS A 613 -11.67 9.09 -21.55
N SER A 614 -12.82 8.45 -21.50
CA SER A 614 -14.10 9.10 -21.18
C SER A 614 -14.30 9.35 -19.67
N CYS A 615 -13.30 9.08 -18.83
CA CYS A 615 -13.36 9.40 -17.39
C CYS A 615 -13.14 10.90 -17.15
N ILE A 616 -13.49 11.39 -15.96
CA ILE A 616 -13.39 12.82 -15.60
C ILE A 616 -11.99 13.42 -15.84
N HIS A 617 -10.93 12.63 -15.70
CA HIS A 617 -9.53 13.04 -15.91
C HIS A 617 -8.94 12.58 -17.26
N GLY A 618 -9.79 12.16 -18.19
CA GLY A 618 -9.35 11.40 -19.35
C GLY A 618 -8.84 12.23 -20.52
N ARG A 619 -8.93 13.57 -20.46
CA ARG A 619 -8.32 14.49 -21.43
C ARG A 619 -6.88 14.89 -21.11
N ARG A 620 -6.34 14.51 -19.95
CA ARG A 620 -4.98 14.91 -19.55
C ARG A 620 -3.93 14.46 -20.57
N THR A 621 -2.91 15.27 -20.74
CA THR A 621 -1.68 14.98 -21.50
C THR A 621 -0.47 14.85 -20.57
N VAL A 622 -0.57 15.36 -19.34
CA VAL A 622 0.44 15.16 -18.27
C VAL A 622 0.09 13.88 -17.51
N GLY A 623 0.89 12.82 -17.73
CA GLY A 623 0.64 11.49 -17.21
C GLY A 623 -0.69 10.89 -17.70
N SER A 624 -1.13 9.77 -17.14
CA SER A 624 -2.35 9.08 -17.60
C SER A 624 -3.31 8.73 -16.46
N CYS A 625 -4.56 8.38 -16.81
CA CYS A 625 -5.51 7.83 -15.83
C CYS A 625 -5.31 6.32 -15.67
N ALA A 626 -5.80 5.75 -14.57
CA ALA A 626 -5.69 4.31 -14.31
C ALA A 626 -6.22 3.44 -15.46
N HIS A 627 -7.26 3.88 -16.18
CA HIS A 627 -7.83 3.15 -17.32
C HIS A 627 -6.91 3.15 -18.55
N ILE A 628 -6.22 4.27 -18.83
CA ILE A 628 -5.25 4.31 -19.93
C ILE A 628 -4.01 3.52 -19.53
N ALA A 629 -3.53 3.73 -18.30
CA ALA A 629 -2.42 2.98 -17.74
C ALA A 629 -2.66 1.48 -17.80
N SER A 630 -3.88 0.98 -17.55
CA SER A 630 -4.18 -0.45 -17.63
C SER A 630 -4.09 -1.03 -19.04
N VAL A 631 -4.53 -0.30 -20.07
CA VAL A 631 -4.41 -0.77 -21.47
C VAL A 631 -2.94 -0.79 -21.88
N VAL A 632 -2.21 0.32 -21.64
CA VAL A 632 -0.80 0.43 -22.00
C VAL A 632 0.02 -0.61 -21.24
N TYR A 633 -0.13 -0.70 -19.92
CA TYR A 633 0.57 -1.69 -19.08
C TYR A 633 0.33 -3.13 -19.56
N PHE A 634 -0.91 -3.47 -19.94
CA PHE A 634 -1.22 -4.81 -20.42
C PHE A 634 -0.48 -5.11 -21.71
N LEU A 635 -0.69 -4.28 -22.74
CA LEU A 635 -0.19 -4.51 -24.09
C LEU A 635 1.32 -4.30 -24.23
N SER A 636 1.92 -3.42 -23.43
CA SER A 636 3.34 -3.08 -23.55
C SER A 636 4.26 -3.91 -22.67
N TRP A 637 3.74 -4.51 -21.59
CA TRP A 637 4.57 -5.08 -20.53
C TRP A 637 4.02 -6.38 -19.97
N ALA A 638 2.74 -6.44 -19.58
CA ALA A 638 2.19 -7.60 -18.87
C ALA A 638 2.18 -8.87 -19.72
N ILE A 639 1.86 -8.75 -21.02
CA ILE A 639 1.83 -9.90 -21.95
C ILE A 639 3.22 -10.53 -22.20
N TYR A 640 4.30 -9.83 -21.85
CA TYR A 640 5.67 -10.29 -21.99
C TYR A 640 6.25 -10.88 -20.70
N GLN A 641 5.48 -10.92 -19.62
CA GLN A 641 5.93 -11.50 -18.35
C GLN A 641 5.66 -13.01 -18.32
N GLU A 642 6.61 -13.79 -17.80
CA GLU A 642 6.46 -15.24 -17.63
C GLU A 642 5.31 -15.61 -16.68
N GLU A 643 5.11 -14.83 -15.63
CA GLU A 643 4.04 -15.01 -14.64
C GLU A 643 3.31 -13.70 -14.37
N PHE A 644 1.98 -13.73 -14.48
CA PHE A 644 1.10 -12.63 -14.09
C PHE A 644 0.17 -13.07 -12.96
N HIS A 645 0.47 -12.65 -11.72
CA HIS A 645 -0.33 -13.02 -10.57
C HIS A 645 -1.54 -12.09 -10.39
N ALA A 646 -2.71 -12.71 -10.30
CA ALA A 646 -3.96 -12.06 -9.93
C ALA A 646 -3.89 -11.48 -8.51
N PRO A 647 -4.17 -10.18 -8.32
CA PRO A 647 -4.26 -9.60 -6.98
C PRO A 647 -5.39 -10.24 -6.18
N ALA A 648 -5.07 -10.83 -5.03
CA ALA A 648 -6.04 -11.40 -4.07
C ALA A 648 -7.08 -12.38 -4.66
N ALA A 649 -6.67 -13.24 -5.61
CA ALA A 649 -7.58 -14.18 -6.29
C ALA A 649 -8.37 -15.12 -5.36
N PHE A 650 -7.82 -15.44 -4.19
CA PHE A 650 -8.50 -16.27 -3.19
C PHE A 650 -9.84 -15.67 -2.70
N LEU A 651 -10.03 -14.34 -2.87
CA LEU A 651 -11.29 -13.66 -2.52
C LEU A 651 -12.47 -14.06 -3.42
N ASP A 652 -12.20 -14.61 -4.61
CA ASP A 652 -13.24 -15.01 -5.56
C ASP A 652 -14.16 -16.10 -5.01
N GLU A 653 -13.63 -16.94 -4.12
CA GLU A 653 -14.33 -18.07 -3.52
C GLU A 653 -14.87 -17.76 -2.11
N THR A 654 -14.62 -16.54 -1.60
CA THR A 654 -14.94 -16.19 -0.20
C THR A 654 -16.39 -15.75 -0.03
N LEU A 655 -17.01 -15.19 -1.07
CA LEU A 655 -18.38 -14.68 -1.02
C LEU A 655 -19.36 -15.77 -1.47
N VAL A 656 -20.39 -16.01 -0.68
CA VAL A 656 -21.52 -16.85 -1.09
C VAL A 656 -22.35 -16.06 -2.09
N ASP A 657 -22.31 -16.47 -3.35
CA ASP A 657 -23.18 -15.92 -4.39
C ASP A 657 -24.52 -16.66 -4.34
N LEU A 658 -25.56 -15.98 -3.85
CA LEU A 658 -26.91 -16.52 -3.78
C LEU A 658 -27.54 -16.68 -5.17
N ASP A 659 -27.04 -15.98 -6.18
CA ASP A 659 -27.53 -16.02 -7.56
C ASP A 659 -26.79 -17.09 -8.40
N ALA A 660 -25.73 -17.71 -7.87
CA ALA A 660 -24.98 -18.77 -8.54
C ALA A 660 -25.53 -20.19 -8.30
N ALA A 661 -26.64 -20.31 -7.57
CA ALA A 661 -27.27 -21.58 -7.19
C ALA A 661 -28.47 -21.99 -8.09
N GLU A 662 -28.71 -21.29 -9.19
CA GLU A 662 -29.73 -21.66 -10.20
C GLU A 662 -29.13 -22.12 -11.54
#